data_AF-A0AAD5KU07-F1
#
_entry.id   AF-A0AAD5KU07-F1
#
_cell.length_a   1.000
_cell.length_b   1.000
_cell.length_c   1.000
_cell.angle_alpha   90.00
_cell.angle_beta   90.00
_cell.angle_gamma   90.00
#
_symmetry.space_group_name_H-M   'P 1'
#
loop_
_entity.id
_entity.type
_entity.pdbx_description
1 polymer ?
#
loop_
_entity_poly.entity_id
_entity_poly.type
_entity_poly.pdbx_seq_one_letter_code
_entity_poly.pdbx_strand_id
1 'polypeptide(L)'
;MKGKQIIQIAAVLGALGVGIGAFGAHGLQAILEETGRVQTFETAVKYHFYHALALFLLGILALIKPDWKGSLYILSVTGITWLGAMAPIGGICLILGWARIFWTITQIKPDFQKFLAPYDQIIFSDANLKSPAFGYGWQWDDYYYAYSAERSSLPIYGNLIRVKKMDNKPQVSPALFQKSIQETNQTIKELRRDFHSNNLTYNPATFSGIEKQIPFLTSPQLFVELAASETGKKWIYKSDTLPEVHQVWRGSPLLPLLKESMLESDNFIAEQLLFMISDKLFKEIDTERAIDYILKTYLNDLPDRPKWVDGSGLSRHNLFTPRSMIGLFEKLYQTIPLPELISLLPTGGKTGTLKNSYQAAEPYIYAKTGTLSNHQSLIGLVKTKTGKLYAFAFMNSNYPYSTSVVRKEMEKVMVMVRDGAIPFVSFDTRALNEFTPTLLPKAIKKGDLVGLVSPSAATGDRMQFTFAKEALEALGFRVKLGENLENRYGHLAGTDQERADDLNGMFTDSEVKAVICIRGGSGASRILDMIDYASISLNPKPILGYSDITALHCAIYSKTGMICFHGPNGSGSWNSFNVKQFEQVFFAQTKLTFKNEQTKGDDLVVKTNRIQTLRAGTATGKILGGNLTVLTALSGTEYYPDFQDSILFIEDIGEDPYRIDRMMSTLRLNGTLAKIKGFIFGQCSDCTPGGGYGSLSVDQVMDDYILPLGIPAYTGAMIGHLPKQFIVPMGAKVQMDASEGTFTLLESVFAP
;
A
#
# COMPACT_ATOMS: atom_id res chain seq x y z
N MET A 1 -3.55 51.94 -30.46
CA MET A 1 -4.93 51.43 -30.53
C MET A 1 -5.31 51.01 -29.12
N LYS A 2 -6.43 51.47 -28.55
CA LYS A 2 -6.83 51.04 -27.20
C LYS A 2 -7.23 49.56 -27.25
N GLY A 3 -6.96 48.75 -26.22
CA GLY A 3 -7.24 47.30 -26.23
C GLY A 3 -8.66 46.94 -26.68
N LYS A 4 -9.65 47.77 -26.30
CA LYS A 4 -11.05 47.64 -26.75
C LYS A 4 -11.24 47.75 -28.28
N GLN A 5 -10.46 48.60 -28.96
CA GLN A 5 -10.48 48.72 -30.43
C GLN A 5 -9.82 47.52 -31.12
N ILE A 6 -8.77 46.96 -30.51
CA ILE A 6 -8.10 45.75 -31.01
C ILE A 6 -9.07 44.56 -30.97
N ILE A 7 -9.80 44.42 -29.86
CA ILE A 7 -10.83 43.39 -29.70
C ILE A 7 -11.95 43.54 -30.74
N GLN A 8 -12.41 44.77 -31.01
CA GLN A 8 -13.44 45.03 -32.01
C GLN A 8 -12.96 44.66 -33.43
N ILE A 9 -11.73 45.03 -33.79
CA ILE A 9 -11.15 44.67 -35.09
C ILE A 9 -10.96 43.16 -35.20
N ALA A 10 -10.48 42.51 -34.14
CA ALA A 10 -10.32 41.05 -34.11
C ALA A 10 -11.66 40.32 -34.26
N ALA A 11 -12.75 40.85 -33.66
CA ALA A 11 -14.08 40.28 -33.82
C ALA A 11 -14.61 40.40 -35.26
N VAL A 12 -14.37 41.54 -35.93
CA VAL A 12 -14.76 41.73 -37.34
C VAL A 12 -13.93 40.84 -38.27
N LEU A 13 -12.62 40.73 -38.05
CA LEU A 13 -11.74 39.83 -38.81
C LEU A 13 -12.08 38.35 -38.56
N GLY A 14 -12.44 37.99 -37.34
CA GLY A 14 -12.93 36.65 -37.00
C GLY A 14 -14.23 36.33 -37.76
N ALA A 15 -15.18 37.26 -37.79
CA ALA A 15 -16.43 37.12 -38.53
C ALA A 15 -16.18 37.00 -40.05
N LEU A 16 -15.25 37.78 -40.61
CA LEU A 16 -14.85 37.69 -42.01
C LEU A 16 -14.11 36.38 -42.32
N GLY A 17 -13.23 35.91 -41.42
CA GLY A 17 -12.55 34.62 -41.57
C GLY A 17 -13.54 33.45 -41.59
N VAL A 18 -14.56 33.49 -40.72
CA VAL A 18 -15.66 32.51 -40.73
C VAL A 18 -16.50 32.66 -41.99
N GLY A 19 -16.83 33.88 -42.42
CA GLY A 19 -17.63 34.12 -43.63
C GLY A 19 -16.94 33.65 -44.92
N ILE A 20 -15.65 33.98 -45.08
CA ILE A 20 -14.83 33.58 -46.23
C ILE A 20 -14.57 32.06 -46.21
N GLY A 21 -14.35 31.47 -45.02
CA GLY A 21 -14.18 30.03 -44.88
C GLY A 21 -15.46 29.25 -45.19
N ALA A 22 -16.59 29.65 -44.59
CA ALA A 22 -17.85 28.92 -44.68
C ALA A 22 -18.56 29.13 -46.03
N PHE A 23 -18.57 30.37 -46.56
CA PHE A 23 -19.32 30.72 -47.77
C PHE A 23 -18.41 30.99 -48.98
N GLY A 24 -17.21 31.53 -48.76
CA GLY A 24 -16.24 31.80 -49.83
C GLY A 24 -15.69 30.52 -50.48
N ALA A 25 -15.57 29.43 -49.72
CA ALA A 25 -15.17 28.12 -50.24
C ALA A 25 -16.17 27.59 -51.28
N HIS A 26 -17.48 27.77 -51.07
CA HIS A 26 -18.52 27.35 -52.02
C HIS A 26 -18.58 28.27 -53.26
N GLY A 27 -18.44 29.59 -53.07
CA GLY A 27 -18.48 30.55 -54.17
C GLY A 27 -17.26 30.50 -55.10
N LEU A 28 -16.11 30.03 -54.61
CA LEU A 28 -14.84 29.97 -55.36
C LEU A 28 -14.43 28.54 -55.72
N GLN A 29 -15.26 27.53 -55.40
CA GLN A 29 -14.92 26.12 -55.52
C GLN A 29 -14.43 25.75 -56.93
N ALA A 30 -15.17 26.14 -57.98
CA ALA A 30 -14.82 25.83 -59.36
C ALA A 30 -13.43 26.38 -59.77
N ILE A 31 -13.09 27.59 -59.33
CA ILE A 31 -11.80 28.24 -59.63
C ILE A 31 -10.66 27.60 -58.81
N LEU A 32 -10.92 27.26 -57.54
CA LEU A 32 -9.93 26.70 -56.64
C LEU A 32 -9.59 25.24 -57.00
N GLU A 33 -10.54 24.48 -57.52
CA GLU A 33 -10.35 23.12 -58.03
C GLU A 33 -9.61 23.14 -59.37
N GLU A 34 -10.01 24.00 -60.32
CA GLU A 34 -9.33 24.13 -61.63
C GLU A 34 -7.86 24.56 -61.51
N THR A 35 -7.55 25.40 -60.52
CA THR A 35 -6.17 25.86 -60.27
C THR A 35 -5.39 25.01 -59.28
N GLY A 36 -6.02 23.98 -58.66
CA GLY A 36 -5.39 23.08 -57.69
C GLY A 36 -4.98 23.74 -56.37
N ARG A 37 -5.58 24.88 -55.99
CA ARG A 37 -5.15 25.73 -54.86
C ARG A 37 -6.01 25.59 -53.60
N VAL A 38 -6.85 24.57 -53.52
CA VAL A 38 -7.78 24.33 -52.39
C VAL A 38 -7.05 24.31 -51.04
N GLN A 39 -5.93 23.57 -50.93
CA GLN A 39 -5.14 23.52 -49.68
C GLN A 39 -4.52 24.86 -49.30
N THR A 40 -4.10 25.66 -50.29
CA THR A 40 -3.53 26.99 -50.05
C THR A 40 -4.61 27.95 -49.53
N PHE A 41 -5.83 27.88 -50.09
CA PHE A 41 -6.96 28.66 -49.61
C PHE A 41 -7.36 28.27 -48.18
N GLU A 42 -7.46 26.96 -47.89
CA GLU A 42 -7.76 26.47 -46.54
C GLU A 42 -6.70 26.91 -45.53
N THR A 43 -5.42 26.84 -45.92
CA THR A 43 -4.30 27.31 -45.10
C THR A 43 -4.37 28.81 -44.86
N ALA A 44 -4.70 29.60 -45.89
CA ALA A 44 -4.87 31.04 -45.76
C ALA A 44 -6.04 31.42 -44.84
N VAL A 45 -7.18 30.71 -44.92
CA VAL A 45 -8.33 30.90 -44.03
C VAL A 45 -7.97 30.51 -42.59
N LYS A 46 -7.27 29.38 -42.38
CA LYS A 46 -6.78 28.98 -41.05
C LYS A 46 -5.83 30.01 -40.47
N TYR A 47 -4.91 30.53 -41.26
CA TYR A 47 -4.03 31.61 -40.81
C TYR A 47 -4.81 32.88 -40.48
N HIS A 48 -5.76 33.30 -41.31
CA HIS A 48 -6.62 34.46 -41.01
C HIS A 48 -7.29 34.26 -39.64
N PHE A 49 -7.85 33.08 -39.39
CA PHE A 49 -8.53 32.77 -38.13
C PHE A 49 -7.56 32.78 -36.93
N TYR A 50 -6.39 32.17 -37.04
CA TYR A 50 -5.39 32.18 -35.97
C TYR A 50 -4.86 33.60 -35.67
N HIS A 51 -4.68 34.44 -36.69
CA HIS A 51 -4.26 35.82 -36.48
C HIS A 51 -5.37 36.67 -35.85
N ALA A 52 -6.64 36.44 -36.21
CA ALA A 52 -7.77 37.09 -35.56
C ALA A 52 -7.87 36.69 -34.07
N LEU A 53 -7.68 35.41 -33.74
CA LEU A 53 -7.67 34.93 -32.36
C LEU A 53 -6.49 35.50 -31.55
N ALA A 54 -5.29 35.54 -32.15
CA ALA A 54 -4.11 36.14 -31.53
C ALA A 54 -4.31 37.64 -31.28
N LEU A 55 -4.91 38.38 -32.22
CA LEU A 55 -5.26 39.80 -32.04
C LEU A 55 -6.32 40.00 -30.94
N PHE A 56 -7.28 39.10 -30.82
CA PHE A 56 -8.28 39.14 -29.75
C PHE A 56 -7.61 38.97 -28.37
N LEU A 57 -6.72 37.99 -28.23
CA LEU A 57 -5.94 37.76 -27.01
C LEU A 57 -4.99 38.93 -26.70
N LEU A 58 -4.32 39.48 -27.71
CA LEU A 58 -3.50 40.68 -27.57
C LEU A 58 -4.33 41.90 -27.18
N GLY A 59 -5.56 42.02 -27.67
CA GLY A 59 -6.49 43.06 -27.25
C GLY A 59 -6.88 42.95 -25.77
N ILE A 60 -7.10 41.73 -25.28
CA ILE A 60 -7.34 41.43 -23.86
C ILE A 60 -6.10 41.76 -23.03
N LEU A 61 -4.92 41.32 -23.45
CA LEU A 61 -3.65 41.59 -22.77
C LEU A 61 -3.28 43.08 -22.80
N ALA A 62 -3.63 43.81 -23.86
CA ALA A 62 -3.45 45.25 -23.96
C ALA A 62 -4.38 46.06 -23.05
N LEU A 63 -5.52 45.49 -22.62
CA LEU A 63 -6.33 46.06 -21.53
C LEU A 63 -5.67 45.87 -20.16
N ILE A 64 -4.70 44.95 -20.03
CA ILE A 64 -3.95 44.62 -18.81
C ILE A 64 -2.58 45.33 -18.76
N LYS A 65 -2.18 46.05 -19.83
CA LYS A 65 -0.88 46.74 -20.08
C LYS A 65 0.37 45.85 -19.88
N PRO A 66 1.16 45.62 -20.95
CA PRO A 66 2.22 46.58 -21.28
C PRO A 66 2.33 46.92 -22.78
N ASP A 67 2.77 48.14 -23.06
CA ASP A 67 2.96 48.75 -24.39
C ASP A 67 4.01 48.04 -25.24
N TRP A 68 3.61 47.49 -26.40
CA TRP A 68 4.50 47.03 -27.46
C TRP A 68 3.95 47.46 -28.82
N LYS A 69 4.74 48.19 -29.61
CA LYS A 69 4.41 48.59 -30.99
C LYS A 69 5.40 47.93 -31.96
N GLY A 70 4.94 46.93 -32.71
CA GLY A 70 5.73 46.20 -33.70
C GLY A 70 5.74 46.88 -35.08
N SER A 71 6.93 47.02 -35.66
CA SER A 71 7.27 47.71 -36.92
C SER A 71 6.98 46.92 -38.21
N LEU A 72 6.55 45.65 -38.11
CA LEU A 72 6.39 44.76 -39.26
C LEU A 72 5.17 45.06 -40.16
N TYR A 73 4.16 45.78 -39.65
CA TYR A 73 3.00 46.19 -40.45
C TYR A 73 3.30 47.31 -41.45
N ILE A 74 4.34 48.12 -41.22
CA ILE A 74 4.73 49.18 -42.17
C ILE A 74 5.45 48.55 -43.36
N LEU A 75 6.33 47.57 -43.12
CA LEU A 75 7.06 46.86 -44.16
C LEU A 75 6.12 46.15 -45.15
N SER A 76 5.06 45.52 -44.63
CA SER A 76 4.10 44.76 -45.45
C SER A 76 3.11 45.63 -46.22
N VAL A 77 2.90 46.89 -45.81
CA VAL A 77 1.97 47.82 -46.47
C VAL A 77 2.69 48.80 -47.39
N THR A 78 3.91 49.24 -47.08
CA THR A 78 4.57 50.33 -47.81
C THR A 78 5.76 49.92 -48.68
N GLY A 79 6.26 48.67 -48.55
CA GLY A 79 7.36 48.16 -49.36
C GLY A 79 8.73 48.81 -49.07
N ILE A 80 8.86 49.59 -48.00
CA ILE A 80 10.09 50.31 -47.65
C ILE A 80 11.13 49.34 -47.07
N THR A 81 12.07 48.89 -47.90
CA THR A 81 12.99 47.77 -47.61
C THR A 81 14.03 48.03 -46.51
N TRP A 82 14.40 49.28 -46.21
CA TRP A 82 15.40 49.56 -45.15
C TRP A 82 14.88 49.24 -43.73
N LEU A 83 13.55 49.20 -43.52
CA LEU A 83 12.95 48.75 -42.25
C LEU A 83 13.12 47.23 -42.03
N GLY A 84 13.40 46.46 -43.08
CA GLY A 84 13.81 45.05 -42.96
C GLY A 84 15.11 44.86 -42.19
N ALA A 85 16.00 45.88 -42.19
CA ALA A 85 17.23 45.87 -41.41
C ALA A 85 17.00 46.06 -39.88
N MET A 86 15.76 46.38 -39.45
CA MET A 86 15.38 46.40 -38.03
C MET A 86 14.83 45.06 -37.52
N ALA A 87 14.54 44.11 -38.41
CA ALA A 87 14.12 42.76 -38.02
C ALA A 87 15.19 41.98 -37.22
N PRO A 88 16.50 42.09 -37.52
CA PRO A 88 17.56 41.55 -36.67
C PRO A 88 17.54 42.16 -35.26
N ILE A 89 17.20 43.46 -35.12
CA ILE A 89 17.11 44.12 -33.81
C ILE A 89 15.93 43.55 -33.01
N GLY A 90 14.77 43.34 -33.66
CA GLY A 90 13.64 42.64 -33.05
C GLY A 90 13.98 41.21 -32.63
N GLY A 91 14.71 40.47 -33.46
CA GLY A 91 15.23 39.14 -33.15
C GLY A 91 16.22 39.15 -31.99
N ILE A 92 17.15 40.11 -31.95
CA ILE A 92 18.09 40.32 -30.84
C ILE A 92 17.34 40.68 -29.56
N CYS A 93 16.32 41.55 -29.60
CA CYS A 93 15.49 41.86 -28.44
C CYS A 93 14.70 40.65 -27.95
N LEU A 94 14.27 39.75 -28.85
CA LEU A 94 13.61 38.50 -28.48
C LEU A 94 14.59 37.51 -27.84
N ILE A 95 15.81 37.39 -28.39
CA ILE A 95 16.90 36.60 -27.83
C ILE A 95 17.32 37.16 -26.46
N LEU A 96 17.44 38.48 -26.31
CA LEU A 96 17.71 39.16 -25.04
C LEU A 96 16.54 39.02 -24.07
N GLY A 97 15.30 38.97 -24.55
CA GLY A 97 14.12 38.66 -23.75
C GLY A 97 14.16 37.24 -23.20
N TRP A 98 14.46 36.25 -24.04
CA TRP A 98 14.67 34.85 -23.63
C TRP A 98 15.88 34.69 -22.72
N ALA A 99 16.99 35.37 -23.00
CA ALA A 99 18.18 35.38 -22.16
C ALA A 99 17.91 36.07 -20.81
N ARG A 100 17.07 37.11 -20.77
CA ARG A 100 16.66 37.79 -19.54
C ARG A 100 15.66 36.97 -18.74
N ILE A 101 14.75 36.24 -19.38
CA ILE A 101 13.88 35.26 -18.73
C ILE A 101 14.73 34.12 -18.15
N PHE A 102 15.68 33.58 -18.93
CA PHE A 102 16.63 32.58 -18.47
C PHE A 102 17.45 33.09 -17.28
N TRP A 103 18.03 34.29 -17.37
CA TRP A 103 18.73 34.96 -16.26
C TRP A 103 17.80 35.15 -15.05
N THR A 104 16.57 35.63 -15.25
CA THR A 104 15.64 35.88 -14.13
C THR A 104 15.24 34.56 -13.44
N ILE A 105 15.06 33.48 -14.20
CA ILE A 105 14.78 32.13 -13.68
C ILE A 105 16.01 31.57 -12.96
N THR A 106 17.23 31.81 -13.45
CA THR A 106 18.46 31.41 -12.72
C THR A 106 18.73 32.25 -11.47
N GLN A 107 18.12 33.43 -11.36
CA GLN A 107 18.12 34.28 -10.16
C GLN A 107 17.01 33.93 -9.15
N ILE A 108 16.12 32.97 -9.43
CA ILE A 108 15.21 32.37 -8.42
C ILE A 108 16.02 31.37 -7.57
N LYS A 109 17.10 31.86 -6.98
CA LYS A 109 17.70 31.26 -5.80
C LYS A 109 17.46 32.25 -4.66
N PRO A 110 17.01 31.79 -3.49
CA PRO A 110 16.99 32.63 -2.31
C PRO A 110 18.40 33.18 -2.08
N ASP A 111 18.60 34.48 -2.27
CA ASP A 111 19.89 35.12 -2.05
C ASP A 111 20.07 35.32 -0.54
N PHE A 112 20.61 34.28 0.10
CA PHE A 112 20.88 34.25 1.54
C PHE A 112 21.80 35.39 1.96
N GLN A 113 22.77 35.79 1.11
CA GLN A 113 23.63 36.93 1.39
C GLN A 113 22.85 38.25 1.39
N LYS A 114 21.95 38.44 0.43
CA LYS A 114 21.06 39.63 0.39
C LYS A 114 20.09 39.68 1.57
N PHE A 115 19.57 38.54 2.01
CA PHE A 115 18.71 38.47 3.20
C PHE A 115 19.46 38.93 4.46
N LEU A 116 20.72 38.53 4.59
CA LEU A 116 21.58 38.88 5.71
C LEU A 116 22.23 40.26 5.57
N ALA A 117 22.24 40.85 4.37
CA ALA A 117 22.93 42.11 4.07
C ALA A 117 22.64 43.25 5.06
N PRO A 118 21.38 43.49 5.50
CA PRO A 118 21.06 44.59 6.41
C PRO A 118 21.59 44.42 7.84
N TYR A 119 22.10 43.24 8.22
CA TYR A 119 22.46 42.92 9.60
C TYR A 119 23.98 42.80 9.75
N ASP A 120 24.58 43.55 10.67
CA ASP A 120 26.04 43.50 10.92
C ASP A 120 26.45 42.29 11.76
N GLN A 121 25.54 41.82 12.61
CA GLN A 121 25.73 40.65 13.47
C GLN A 121 24.54 39.71 13.36
N ILE A 122 24.84 38.41 13.31
CA ILE A 122 23.85 37.34 13.18
C ILE A 122 23.98 36.43 14.40
N ILE A 123 22.85 36.16 15.06
CA ILE A 123 22.78 35.21 16.17
C ILE A 123 22.24 33.89 15.61
N PHE A 124 23.00 32.82 15.78
CA PHE A 124 22.59 31.47 15.46
C PHE A 124 22.22 30.73 16.74
N SER A 125 21.05 30.07 16.71
CA SER A 125 20.59 29.17 17.74
C SER A 125 20.08 27.90 17.10
N ASP A 126 20.45 26.76 17.70
CA ASP A 126 19.98 25.42 17.37
C ASP A 126 19.11 24.83 18.48
N ALA A 127 18.59 25.65 19.40
CA ALA A 127 17.81 25.19 20.55
C ALA A 127 16.54 24.38 20.18
N ASN A 128 16.06 24.54 18.94
CA ASN A 128 14.93 23.80 18.39
C ASN A 128 15.32 22.40 17.84
N LEU A 129 16.62 22.06 17.73
CA LEU A 129 17.08 20.73 17.33
C LEU A 129 16.99 19.74 18.48
N LYS A 130 16.18 18.69 18.31
CA LYS A 130 16.01 17.60 19.29
C LYS A 130 16.60 16.29 18.78
N SER A 131 16.52 16.04 17.47
CA SER A 131 17.09 14.85 16.84
C SER A 131 18.62 14.80 16.96
N PRO A 132 19.21 13.61 17.18
CA PRO A 132 20.67 13.45 17.27
C PRO A 132 21.36 13.58 15.91
N ALA A 133 22.69 13.77 15.91
CA ALA A 133 23.47 13.96 14.68
C ALA A 133 23.37 12.78 13.68
N PHE A 134 23.22 11.54 14.17
CA PHE A 134 23.05 10.34 13.34
C PHE A 134 21.71 9.66 13.60
N GLY A 135 21.09 9.13 12.54
CA GLY A 135 19.82 8.41 12.62
C GLY A 135 19.94 7.04 13.30
N TYR A 136 18.85 6.58 13.90
CA TYR A 136 18.79 5.26 14.50
C TYR A 136 19.04 4.18 13.43
N GLY A 137 20.06 3.35 13.63
CA GLY A 137 20.42 2.26 12.70
C GLY A 137 21.31 2.68 11.52
N TRP A 138 21.83 3.90 11.50
CA TRP A 138 22.92 4.27 10.57
C TRP A 138 24.18 3.51 10.95
N GLN A 139 24.88 2.92 9.98
CA GLN A 139 26.05 2.10 10.29
C GLN A 139 27.25 3.01 10.61
N TRP A 140 27.96 2.69 11.69
CA TRP A 140 29.08 3.50 12.17
C TRP A 140 30.24 3.54 11.16
N ASP A 141 30.40 2.49 10.35
CA ASP A 141 31.44 2.36 9.33
C ASP A 141 31.14 3.16 8.05
N ASP A 142 29.93 3.68 7.90
CA ASP A 142 29.54 4.54 6.77
C ASP A 142 29.95 6.01 6.96
N TYR A 143 30.47 6.39 8.14
CA TYR A 143 30.81 7.78 8.51
C TYR A 143 31.76 8.49 7.55
N TYR A 144 32.45 7.73 6.70
CA TYR A 144 33.40 8.23 5.72
C TYR A 144 32.72 8.71 4.42
N TYR A 145 31.53 8.19 4.11
CA TYR A 145 30.88 8.43 2.83
C TYR A 145 29.94 9.64 2.89
N ALA A 146 29.89 10.40 1.78
CA ALA A 146 29.13 11.64 1.70
C ALA A 146 27.63 11.50 2.01
N TYR A 147 27.03 10.33 1.77
CA TYR A 147 25.62 10.09 2.07
C TYR A 147 25.34 10.02 3.59
N SER A 148 26.37 9.84 4.43
CA SER A 148 26.27 9.74 5.90
C SER A 148 26.66 11.06 6.60
N ALA A 149 26.39 12.20 5.97
CA ALA A 149 26.62 13.51 6.58
C ALA A 149 25.77 13.70 7.84
N GLU A 150 26.37 14.26 8.89
CA GLU A 150 25.67 14.52 10.16
C GLU A 150 24.48 15.46 9.95
N ARG A 151 23.41 15.16 10.66
CA ARG A 151 22.22 15.99 10.73
C ARG A 151 22.50 17.21 11.61
N SER A 152 22.19 18.40 11.10
CA SER A 152 22.31 19.65 11.84
C SER A 152 21.11 20.56 11.56
N SER A 153 20.86 21.54 12.44
CA SER A 153 19.71 22.45 12.36
C SER A 153 19.75 23.38 11.14
N LEU A 154 20.96 23.70 10.67
CA LEU A 154 21.19 24.52 9.49
C LEU A 154 22.47 24.04 8.79
N PRO A 155 22.37 23.09 7.85
CA PRO A 155 23.54 22.59 7.13
C PRO A 155 24.21 23.66 6.26
N ILE A 156 25.54 23.77 6.34
CA ILE A 156 26.33 24.62 5.46
C ILE A 156 27.27 23.76 4.63
N TYR A 157 27.35 24.04 3.32
CA TYR A 157 28.01 23.16 2.34
C TYR A 157 27.48 21.71 2.31
N GLY A 158 26.25 21.48 2.82
CA GLY A 158 25.67 20.15 2.99
C GLY A 158 26.35 19.31 4.07
N ASN A 159 27.10 19.93 4.99
CA ASN A 159 27.95 19.25 5.98
C ASN A 159 29.05 18.38 5.34
N LEU A 160 29.49 18.76 4.13
CA LEU A 160 30.49 18.05 3.34
C LEU A 160 31.72 18.93 3.05
N ILE A 161 32.89 18.31 3.13
CA ILE A 161 34.15 18.80 2.58
C ILE A 161 34.27 18.32 1.15
N ARG A 162 34.36 19.23 0.19
CA ARG A 162 34.65 18.90 -1.22
C ARG A 162 36.14 18.76 -1.42
N VAL A 163 36.55 17.67 -2.05
CA VAL A 163 37.96 17.34 -2.34
C VAL A 163 38.21 17.45 -3.84
N LYS A 164 39.30 18.12 -4.20
CA LYS A 164 39.87 18.15 -5.54
C LYS A 164 41.31 17.68 -5.47
N LYS A 165 41.72 16.85 -6.43
CA LYS A 165 43.12 16.46 -6.59
C LYS A 165 43.85 17.50 -7.44
N MET A 166 44.91 18.08 -6.89
CA MET A 166 45.87 18.93 -7.62
C MET A 166 47.28 18.44 -7.30
N ASP A 167 48.06 18.08 -8.32
CA ASP A 167 49.46 17.64 -8.15
C ASP A 167 49.67 16.54 -7.09
N ASN A 168 48.81 15.52 -7.10
CA ASN A 168 48.76 14.44 -6.09
C ASN A 168 48.51 14.89 -4.64
N LYS A 169 48.03 16.12 -4.45
CA LYS A 169 47.61 16.65 -3.16
C LYS A 169 46.11 16.96 -3.13
N PRO A 170 45.46 16.81 -1.97
CA PRO A 170 44.09 17.21 -1.77
C PRO A 170 43.99 18.73 -1.57
N GLN A 171 43.17 19.37 -2.40
CA GLN A 171 42.64 20.70 -2.17
C GLN A 171 41.20 20.57 -1.69
N VAL A 172 40.88 21.19 -0.55
CA VAL A 172 39.55 21.06 0.06
C VAL A 172 38.79 22.39 0.10
N SER A 173 37.46 22.27 0.02
CA SER A 173 36.53 23.37 0.26
C SER A 173 35.46 22.87 1.25
N PRO A 174 35.19 23.58 2.35
CA PRO A 174 35.68 24.92 2.71
C PRO A 174 37.18 24.98 3.05
N ALA A 175 37.82 26.13 2.78
CA ALA A 175 39.26 26.32 2.98
C ALA A 175 39.71 26.19 4.45
N LEU A 176 38.78 26.34 5.40
CA LEU A 176 39.02 26.14 6.84
C LEU A 176 39.63 24.76 7.12
N PHE A 177 39.21 23.72 6.40
CA PHE A 177 39.70 22.35 6.58
C PHE A 177 41.04 22.08 5.90
N GLN A 178 41.55 23.00 5.07
CA GLN A 178 42.84 22.79 4.39
C GLN A 178 43.99 22.65 5.39
N LYS A 179 43.90 23.33 6.54
CA LYS A 179 44.90 23.29 7.62
C LYS A 179 44.84 22.02 8.46
N SER A 180 43.74 21.24 8.40
CA SER A 180 43.59 20.00 9.16
C SER A 180 44.11 18.77 8.41
N ILE A 181 44.65 18.94 7.21
CA ILE A 181 45.22 17.86 6.39
C ILE A 181 46.64 17.54 6.84
N GLN A 182 46.89 16.26 7.09
CA GLN A 182 48.19 15.71 7.46
C GLN A 182 48.58 14.58 6.49
N GLU A 183 49.87 14.43 6.24
CA GLU A 183 50.40 13.31 5.46
C GLU A 183 50.55 12.07 6.33
N THR A 184 50.30 10.89 5.75
CA THR A 184 50.48 9.61 6.43
C THR A 184 51.17 8.59 5.52
N ASN A 185 51.91 7.68 6.14
CA ASN A 185 52.53 6.54 5.47
C ASN A 185 51.58 5.33 5.38
N GLN A 186 50.39 5.40 5.96
CA GLN A 186 49.39 4.34 5.82
C GLN A 186 48.97 4.16 4.36
N THR A 187 48.72 2.93 3.94
CA THR A 187 48.29 2.61 2.56
C THR A 187 46.82 2.99 2.35
N ILE A 188 46.55 4.29 2.27
CA ILE A 188 45.22 4.86 2.02
C ILE A 188 45.19 5.59 0.69
N LYS A 189 44.20 5.25 -0.15
CA LYS A 189 44.08 5.83 -1.51
C LYS A 189 43.32 7.14 -1.54
N GLU A 190 42.55 7.44 -0.50
CA GLU A 190 41.68 8.61 -0.45
C GLU A 190 42.01 9.47 0.78
N LEU A 191 41.54 10.72 0.77
CA LEU A 191 41.61 11.61 1.93
C LEU A 191 40.67 11.07 3.01
N ARG A 192 41.15 10.76 4.21
CA ARG A 192 40.37 10.18 5.32
C ARG A 192 40.18 11.17 6.44
N ARG A 193 38.93 11.34 6.90
CA ARG A 193 38.63 12.03 8.15
C ARG A 193 38.80 11.06 9.32
N ASP A 194 39.46 11.49 10.38
CA ASP A 194 39.46 10.81 11.67
C ASP A 194 38.03 10.64 12.20
N PHE A 195 37.71 9.58 12.94
CA PHE A 195 36.32 9.32 13.34
C PHE A 195 35.77 10.37 14.32
N HIS A 196 36.59 10.84 15.27
CA HIS A 196 36.19 11.72 16.37
C HIS A 196 36.56 13.20 16.17
N SER A 197 37.22 13.53 15.06
CA SER A 197 37.64 14.90 14.76
C SER A 197 37.53 15.20 13.27
N ASN A 198 37.64 16.48 12.93
CA ASN A 198 37.76 16.93 11.53
C ASN A 198 39.22 16.96 11.03
N ASN A 199 40.08 16.15 11.64
CA ASN A 199 41.45 15.95 11.17
C ASN A 199 41.42 15.04 9.93
N LEU A 200 42.15 15.45 8.91
CA LEU A 200 42.18 14.78 7.62
C LEU A 200 43.56 14.19 7.37
N THR A 201 43.63 12.99 6.83
CA THR A 201 44.90 12.32 6.50
C THR A 201 44.89 11.81 5.07
N TYR A 202 46.02 11.93 4.37
CA TYR A 202 46.18 11.34 3.03
C TYR A 202 47.61 10.82 2.84
N ASN A 203 47.77 9.86 1.93
CA ASN A 203 49.10 9.37 1.53
C ASN A 203 49.48 9.94 0.16
N PRO A 204 50.49 10.83 0.06
CA PRO A 204 50.90 11.44 -1.21
C PRO A 204 51.31 10.42 -2.28
N ALA A 205 51.84 9.26 -1.88
CA ALA A 205 52.31 8.23 -2.81
C ALA A 205 51.18 7.42 -3.45
N THR A 206 50.01 7.34 -2.80
CA THR A 206 48.90 6.48 -3.25
C THR A 206 47.58 7.21 -3.46
N PHE A 207 47.54 8.54 -3.27
CA PHE A 207 46.32 9.35 -3.37
C PHE A 207 45.71 9.34 -4.78
N SER A 208 44.56 8.71 -4.92
CA SER A 208 43.75 8.71 -6.15
C SER A 208 42.82 9.90 -6.25
N GLY A 209 42.26 10.38 -5.13
CA GLY A 209 41.33 11.51 -5.11
C GLY A 209 40.04 11.23 -5.88
N ILE A 210 39.58 9.98 -5.85
CA ILE A 210 38.34 9.54 -6.48
C ILE A 210 37.15 10.01 -5.62
N GLU A 211 37.29 9.92 -4.31
CA GLU A 211 36.25 10.41 -3.40
C GLU A 211 36.28 11.94 -3.38
N LYS A 212 35.13 12.54 -3.71
CA LYS A 212 35.02 13.99 -3.94
C LYS A 212 34.38 14.71 -2.77
N GLN A 213 33.74 13.99 -1.86
CA GLN A 213 33.00 14.57 -0.76
C GLN A 213 33.18 13.72 0.50
N ILE A 214 33.52 14.38 1.59
CA ILE A 214 33.73 13.73 2.89
C ILE A 214 32.88 14.48 3.92
N PRO A 215 32.06 13.79 4.72
CA PRO A 215 31.29 14.45 5.77
C PRO A 215 32.20 14.93 6.90
N PHE A 216 31.91 16.12 7.43
CA PHE A 216 32.57 16.66 8.62
C PHE A 216 31.66 16.57 9.84
N LEU A 217 32.26 16.40 11.02
CA LEU A 217 31.54 16.51 12.30
C LEU A 217 31.09 17.95 12.50
N THR A 218 29.82 18.10 12.80
CA THR A 218 29.18 19.40 12.98
C THR A 218 29.26 19.84 14.44
N SER A 219 29.41 21.13 14.67
CA SER A 219 29.22 21.74 15.98
C SER A 219 28.70 23.17 15.80
N PRO A 220 28.03 23.75 16.81
CA PRO A 220 27.54 25.12 16.71
C PRO A 220 28.67 26.13 16.47
N GLN A 221 29.83 25.91 17.08
CA GLN A 221 31.02 26.75 16.91
C GLN A 221 31.57 26.63 15.49
N LEU A 222 31.71 25.41 14.96
CA LEU A 222 32.18 25.20 13.60
C LEU A 222 31.21 25.81 12.57
N PHE A 223 29.91 25.69 12.79
CA PHE A 223 28.90 26.33 11.93
C PHE A 223 29.09 27.85 11.90
N VAL A 224 29.25 28.49 13.07
CA VAL A 224 29.48 29.93 13.18
C VAL A 224 30.75 30.38 12.44
N GLU A 225 31.84 29.62 12.55
CA GLU A 225 33.09 29.89 11.82
C GLU A 225 32.90 29.79 10.30
N LEU A 226 32.24 28.72 9.84
CA LEU A 226 31.96 28.51 8.41
C LEU A 226 31.02 29.58 7.86
N ALA A 227 29.97 29.93 8.61
CA ALA A 227 29.00 30.95 8.22
C ALA A 227 29.62 32.35 8.18
N ALA A 228 30.49 32.67 9.15
CA ALA A 228 31.26 33.91 9.14
C ALA A 228 32.20 33.99 7.92
N SER A 229 32.88 32.90 7.59
CA SER A 229 33.74 32.83 6.40
C SER A 229 32.96 32.99 5.09
N GLU A 230 31.76 32.42 4.98
CA GLU A 230 30.95 32.46 3.75
C GLU A 230 30.22 33.80 3.56
N THR A 231 29.82 34.45 4.65
CA THR A 231 29.04 35.69 4.60
C THR A 231 29.85 36.96 4.81
N GLY A 232 31.08 36.85 5.32
CA GLY A 232 31.90 38.00 5.73
C GLY A 232 31.33 38.77 6.93
N LYS A 233 30.36 38.20 7.65
CA LYS A 233 29.66 38.83 8.78
C LYS A 233 30.03 38.17 10.11
N LYS A 234 29.77 38.86 11.22
CA LYS A 234 29.96 38.30 12.56
C LYS A 234 28.79 37.39 12.92
N TRP A 235 29.08 36.12 13.12
CA TRP A 235 28.12 35.13 13.63
C TRP A 235 28.41 34.83 15.10
N ILE A 236 27.36 34.68 15.91
CA ILE A 236 27.47 34.33 17.33
C ILE A 236 26.52 33.20 17.65
N TYR A 237 27.02 32.16 18.29
CA TYR A 237 26.19 31.08 18.81
C TYR A 237 25.53 31.48 20.14
N LYS A 238 24.23 31.20 20.27
CA LYS A 238 23.51 31.22 21.54
C LYS A 238 22.58 30.02 21.62
N SER A 239 22.47 29.43 22.80
CA SER A 239 21.54 28.32 23.07
C SER A 239 20.12 28.79 23.43
N ASP A 240 19.82 30.08 23.26
CA ASP A 240 18.52 30.66 23.57
C ASP A 240 17.47 30.17 22.58
N THR A 241 16.24 29.93 23.02
CA THR A 241 15.13 29.61 22.11
C THR A 241 14.86 30.76 21.15
N LEU A 242 14.41 30.44 19.93
CA LEU A 242 13.99 31.46 18.96
C LEU A 242 12.82 32.29 19.55
N PRO A 243 12.79 33.61 19.32
CA PRO A 243 11.68 34.45 19.76
C PRO A 243 10.34 33.99 19.18
N GLU A 244 9.25 34.08 19.96
CA GLU A 244 7.90 33.73 19.49
C GLU A 244 7.51 34.52 18.23
N VAL A 245 7.88 35.80 18.20
CA VAL A 245 7.71 36.67 17.03
C VAL A 245 8.97 36.63 16.18
N HIS A 246 8.92 35.88 15.09
CA HIS A 246 10.01 35.81 14.11
C HIS A 246 9.48 35.80 12.67
N GLN A 247 10.33 36.18 11.73
CA GLN A 247 10.06 36.04 10.31
C GLN A 247 10.58 34.69 9.81
N VAL A 248 9.84 34.05 8.90
CA VAL A 248 10.25 32.80 8.27
C VAL A 248 10.78 33.09 6.89
N TRP A 249 12.06 32.80 6.67
CA TRP A 249 12.65 32.82 5.34
C TRP A 249 12.28 31.54 4.59
N ARG A 250 11.60 31.68 3.45
CA ARG A 250 11.27 30.54 2.57
C ARG A 250 12.43 30.32 1.61
N GLY A 251 13.02 29.13 1.68
CA GLY A 251 14.11 28.70 0.82
C GLY A 251 13.69 28.42 -0.62
N SER A 252 14.45 27.55 -1.30
CA SER A 252 14.25 27.22 -2.71
C SER A 252 12.86 26.65 -2.99
N PRO A 253 12.33 26.78 -4.22
CA PRO A 253 11.12 26.09 -4.63
C PRO A 253 11.22 24.57 -4.36
N LEU A 254 10.10 23.95 -3.99
CA LEU A 254 10.05 22.55 -3.59
C LEU A 254 10.45 21.59 -4.73
N LEU A 255 9.96 21.84 -5.95
CA LEU A 255 10.11 20.90 -7.06
C LEU A 255 11.59 20.63 -7.45
N PRO A 256 12.48 21.63 -7.58
CA PRO A 256 13.91 21.39 -7.76
C PRO A 256 14.56 20.55 -6.64
N LEU A 257 14.17 20.77 -5.38
CA LEU A 257 14.69 20.00 -4.24
C LEU A 257 14.24 18.55 -4.31
N LEU A 258 12.96 18.31 -4.62
CA LEU A 258 12.43 16.96 -4.84
C LEU A 258 13.13 16.27 -6.02
N LYS A 259 13.43 16.99 -7.11
CA LYS A 259 14.17 16.43 -8.25
C LYS A 259 15.57 16.00 -7.87
N GLU A 260 16.32 16.83 -7.15
CA GLU A 260 17.66 16.46 -6.67
C GLU A 260 17.60 15.23 -5.77
N SER A 261 16.70 15.25 -4.77
CA SER A 261 16.52 14.14 -3.84
C SER A 261 16.11 12.84 -4.54
N MET A 262 15.19 12.89 -5.49
CA MET A 262 14.64 11.70 -6.13
C MET A 262 15.51 11.17 -7.28
N LEU A 263 16.09 12.05 -8.11
CA LEU A 263 16.86 11.65 -9.30
C LEU A 263 18.29 11.24 -8.95
N GLU A 264 18.98 12.04 -8.14
CA GLU A 264 20.37 11.79 -7.72
C GLU A 264 20.45 10.94 -6.45
N SER A 265 19.29 10.67 -5.81
CA SER A 265 19.20 9.91 -4.55
C SER A 265 19.93 10.60 -3.40
N ASP A 266 19.76 11.92 -3.28
CA ASP A 266 20.33 12.69 -2.18
C ASP A 266 19.54 12.44 -0.88
N ASN A 267 20.09 11.52 -0.07
CA ASN A 267 19.55 11.11 1.22
C ASN A 267 19.60 12.24 2.26
N PHE A 268 20.56 13.16 2.13
CA PHE A 268 20.68 14.27 3.05
C PHE A 268 19.55 15.27 2.85
N ILE A 269 19.22 15.60 1.59
CA ILE A 269 18.04 16.43 1.29
C ILE A 269 16.75 15.78 1.81
N ALA A 270 16.60 14.46 1.66
CA ALA A 270 15.42 13.74 2.17
C ALA A 270 15.26 13.89 3.69
N GLU A 271 16.36 13.76 4.45
CA GLU A 271 16.38 13.99 5.89
C GLU A 271 16.06 15.46 6.25
N GLN A 272 16.64 16.42 5.52
CA GLN A 272 16.38 17.85 5.75
C GLN A 272 14.93 18.24 5.45
N LEU A 273 14.29 17.62 4.46
CA LEU A 273 12.87 17.81 4.21
C LEU A 273 12.02 17.32 5.39
N LEU A 274 12.38 16.19 6.01
CA LEU A 274 11.69 15.70 7.21
C LEU A 274 11.89 16.65 8.41
N PHE A 275 13.09 17.22 8.58
CA PHE A 275 13.36 18.28 9.56
C PHE A 275 12.46 19.51 9.34
N MET A 276 12.33 19.97 8.10
CA MET A 276 11.46 21.10 7.75
C MET A 276 9.98 20.80 8.01
N ILE A 277 9.54 19.56 7.79
CA ILE A 277 8.19 19.11 8.13
C ILE A 277 7.98 19.15 9.65
N SER A 278 8.94 18.65 10.42
CA SER A 278 8.89 18.70 11.89
C SER A 278 8.79 20.14 12.40
N ASP A 279 9.67 21.04 11.94
CA ASP A 279 9.65 22.44 12.35
C ASP A 279 8.31 23.11 12.01
N LYS A 280 7.75 22.79 10.84
CA LYS A 280 6.46 23.30 10.42
C LYS A 280 5.31 22.82 11.32
N LEU A 281 5.36 21.58 11.79
CA LEU A 281 4.32 20.96 12.62
C LEU A 281 4.45 21.33 14.10
N PHE A 282 5.67 21.35 14.63
CA PHE A 282 5.93 21.36 16.07
C PHE A 282 6.81 22.50 16.54
N LYS A 283 7.37 23.32 15.63
CA LYS A 283 8.38 24.36 15.96
C LYS A 283 9.66 23.79 16.57
N GLU A 284 9.86 22.50 16.39
CA GLU A 284 11.01 21.73 16.82
C GLU A 284 11.45 20.82 15.67
N ILE A 285 12.74 20.52 15.61
CA ILE A 285 13.33 19.59 14.65
C ILE A 285 13.49 18.25 15.37
N ASP A 286 12.42 17.46 15.33
CA ASP A 286 12.25 16.13 15.93
C ASP A 286 11.65 15.18 14.88
N THR A 287 12.53 14.42 14.23
CA THR A 287 12.14 13.45 13.20
C THR A 287 11.24 12.36 13.70
N GLU A 288 11.44 11.87 14.93
CA GLU A 288 10.67 10.75 15.45
C GLU A 288 9.23 11.18 15.67
N ARG A 289 9.03 12.37 16.23
CA ARG A 289 7.72 12.99 16.39
C ARG A 289 7.05 13.29 15.05
N ALA A 290 7.81 13.79 14.06
CA ALA A 290 7.29 14.02 12.71
C ALA A 290 6.87 12.73 12.00
N ILE A 291 7.68 11.68 12.07
CA ILE A 291 7.35 10.37 11.51
C ILE A 291 6.11 9.79 12.17
N ASP A 292 6.02 9.78 13.50
CA ASP A 292 4.85 9.26 14.22
C ASP A 292 3.56 10.00 13.82
N TYR A 293 3.63 11.33 13.70
CA TYR A 293 2.51 12.14 13.20
C TYR A 293 2.14 11.77 11.76
N ILE A 294 3.11 11.67 10.85
CA ILE A 294 2.84 11.33 9.45
C ILE A 294 2.22 9.93 9.33
N LEU A 295 2.72 8.95 10.08
CA LEU A 295 2.19 7.59 10.13
C LEU A 295 0.75 7.56 10.64
N LYS A 296 0.43 8.33 11.68
CA LYS A 296 -0.92 8.38 12.25
C LYS A 296 -1.91 9.18 11.42
N THR A 297 -1.45 10.21 10.70
CA THR A 297 -2.34 11.18 10.04
C THR A 297 -2.46 10.96 8.54
N TYR A 298 -1.36 10.68 7.83
CA TYR A 298 -1.33 10.64 6.37
C TYR A 298 -1.14 9.24 5.78
N LEU A 299 -0.55 8.33 6.56
CA LEU A 299 -0.18 6.98 6.14
C LEU A 299 -0.84 5.88 6.99
N ASN A 300 -1.91 6.21 7.73
CA ASN A 300 -2.60 5.26 8.61
C ASN A 300 -3.39 4.18 7.83
N ASP A 301 -3.65 4.46 6.56
CA ASP A 301 -4.41 3.64 5.61
C ASP A 301 -3.50 2.89 4.63
N LEU A 302 -2.18 2.89 4.88
CA LEU A 302 -1.29 1.98 4.17
C LEU A 302 -1.68 0.51 4.49
N PRO A 303 -1.56 -0.40 3.51
CA PRO A 303 -2.01 -1.79 3.67
C PRO A 303 -1.27 -2.55 4.78
N ASP A 304 0.00 -2.20 5.03
CA ASP A 304 0.75 -2.67 6.18
C ASP A 304 1.29 -1.45 6.92
N ARG A 305 1.24 -1.44 8.26
CA ARG A 305 1.85 -0.36 9.05
C ARG A 305 3.38 -0.46 8.96
N PRO A 306 4.08 0.53 8.36
CA PRO A 306 5.52 0.46 8.23
C PRO A 306 6.23 0.82 9.54
N LYS A 307 7.45 0.31 9.71
CA LYS A 307 8.40 0.85 10.70
C LYS A 307 9.28 1.87 9.98
N TRP A 308 9.14 3.14 10.32
CA TRP A 308 9.88 4.25 9.70
C TRP A 308 10.63 4.99 10.81
N VAL A 309 11.94 5.21 10.64
CA VAL A 309 12.80 5.75 11.71
C VAL A 309 13.71 6.90 11.29
N ASP A 310 13.87 7.16 9.99
CA ASP A 310 14.61 8.32 9.45
C ASP A 310 14.05 8.78 8.10
N GLY A 311 14.42 9.98 7.63
CA GLY A 311 14.09 10.45 6.29
C GLY A 311 15.10 10.03 5.21
N SER A 312 16.33 9.74 5.60
CA SER A 312 17.46 9.47 4.70
C SER A 312 17.38 8.12 3.98
N GLY A 313 16.68 7.14 4.56
CA GLY A 313 16.63 5.77 4.03
C GLY A 313 17.91 4.97 4.29
N LEU A 314 18.84 5.46 5.10
CA LEU A 314 20.07 4.75 5.48
C LEU A 314 19.84 3.72 6.57
N SER A 315 18.84 3.93 7.42
CA SER A 315 18.52 2.97 8.45
C SER A 315 17.96 1.67 7.87
N ARG A 316 18.61 0.56 8.24
CA ARG A 316 18.09 -0.81 8.00
C ARG A 316 16.81 -1.11 8.77
N HIS A 317 16.41 -0.22 9.70
CA HIS A 317 15.18 -0.35 10.47
C HIS A 317 13.99 0.36 9.83
N ASN A 318 14.18 0.96 8.65
CA ASN A 318 13.07 1.33 7.78
C ASN A 318 12.49 0.08 7.12
N LEU A 319 11.46 -0.49 7.73
CA LEU A 319 10.80 -1.72 7.28
C LEU A 319 9.48 -1.37 6.61
N PHE A 320 9.51 -1.35 5.28
CA PHE A 320 8.35 -1.15 4.42
C PHE A 320 8.13 -2.39 3.56
N THR A 321 6.89 -2.87 3.49
CA THR A 321 6.52 -3.96 2.58
C THR A 321 6.39 -3.42 1.14
N PRO A 322 6.56 -4.28 0.10
CA PRO A 322 6.26 -3.90 -1.28
C PRO A 322 4.83 -3.34 -1.44
N ARG A 323 3.85 -3.90 -0.73
CA ARG A 323 2.46 -3.42 -0.73
C ARG A 323 2.35 -1.98 -0.20
N SER A 324 3.00 -1.68 0.92
CA SER A 324 3.00 -0.33 1.50
C SER A 324 3.65 0.68 0.57
N MET A 325 4.72 0.28 -0.13
CA MET A 325 5.37 1.11 -1.15
C MET A 325 4.47 1.35 -2.36
N ILE A 326 3.71 0.35 -2.81
CA ILE A 326 2.67 0.53 -3.84
C ILE A 326 1.56 1.45 -3.35
N GLY A 327 1.04 1.27 -2.13
CA GLY A 327 0.00 2.14 -1.57
C GLY A 327 0.46 3.59 -1.44
N LEU A 328 1.70 3.81 -1.01
CA LEU A 328 2.34 5.14 -1.01
C LEU A 328 2.44 5.71 -2.44
N PHE A 329 2.87 4.90 -3.40
CA PHE A 329 2.96 5.31 -4.79
C PHE A 329 1.59 5.67 -5.38
N GLU A 330 0.54 4.90 -5.08
CA GLU A 330 -0.82 5.19 -5.52
C GLU A 330 -1.33 6.51 -4.94
N LYS A 331 -1.03 6.81 -3.67
CA LYS A 331 -1.31 8.14 -3.09
C LYS A 331 -0.60 9.27 -3.83
N LEU A 332 0.69 9.09 -4.15
CA LEU A 332 1.43 10.07 -4.95
C LEU A 332 0.81 10.24 -6.34
N TYR A 333 0.41 9.15 -6.99
CA TYR A 333 -0.25 9.15 -8.29
C TYR A 333 -1.61 9.86 -8.26
N GLN A 334 -2.36 9.76 -7.16
CA GLN A 334 -3.63 10.48 -6.97
C GLN A 334 -3.43 11.96 -6.66
N THR A 335 -2.29 12.33 -6.07
CA THR A 335 -2.03 13.71 -5.58
C THR A 335 -1.24 14.55 -6.59
N ILE A 336 -0.39 13.94 -7.40
CA ILE A 336 0.53 14.61 -8.32
C ILE A 336 0.20 14.21 -9.76
N PRO A 337 0.00 15.17 -10.69
CA PRO A 337 -0.21 14.85 -12.10
C PRO A 337 0.89 13.95 -12.67
N LEU A 338 0.50 12.93 -13.43
CA LEU A 338 1.42 11.89 -13.92
C LEU A 338 2.69 12.44 -14.62
N PRO A 339 2.64 13.46 -15.50
CA PRO A 339 3.85 14.01 -16.11
C PRO A 339 4.83 14.61 -15.09
N GLU A 340 4.31 15.24 -14.04
CA GLU A 340 5.11 15.82 -12.97
C GLU A 340 5.72 14.72 -12.10
N LEU A 341 4.94 13.71 -11.72
CA LEU A 341 5.42 12.54 -10.97
C LEU A 341 6.52 11.79 -11.73
N ILE A 342 6.34 11.55 -13.04
CA ILE A 342 7.38 10.94 -13.88
C ILE A 342 8.64 11.82 -13.91
N SER A 343 8.50 13.16 -13.92
CA SER A 343 9.65 14.07 -13.93
C SER A 343 10.48 14.05 -12.65
N LEU A 344 9.94 13.50 -11.56
CA LEU A 344 10.62 13.29 -10.29
C LEU A 344 11.36 11.94 -10.25
N LEU A 345 11.02 10.98 -11.11
CA LEU A 345 11.57 9.63 -11.07
C LEU A 345 12.74 9.45 -12.05
N PRO A 346 13.83 8.76 -11.65
CA PRO A 346 14.86 8.33 -12.59
C PRO A 346 14.27 7.56 -13.77
N THR A 347 14.67 7.94 -14.98
CA THR A 347 14.18 7.33 -16.22
C THR A 347 15.26 6.41 -16.80
N GLY A 348 14.88 5.16 -17.10
CA GLY A 348 15.77 4.16 -17.70
C GLY A 348 16.47 4.69 -18.95
N GLY A 349 17.80 4.60 -18.97
CA GLY A 349 18.64 5.05 -20.08
C GLY A 349 18.73 6.57 -20.27
N LYS A 350 18.14 7.40 -19.40
CA LYS A 350 18.09 8.86 -19.59
C LYS A 350 18.56 9.70 -18.40
N THR A 351 18.04 9.46 -17.19
CA THR A 351 18.23 10.38 -16.06
C THR A 351 18.50 9.67 -14.74
N GLY A 352 19.14 10.37 -13.81
CA GLY A 352 19.35 9.93 -12.43
C GLY A 352 20.09 8.60 -12.32
N THR A 353 19.77 7.85 -11.27
CA THR A 353 20.40 6.55 -10.96
C THR A 353 20.18 5.46 -12.02
N LEU A 354 19.20 5.62 -12.92
CA LEU A 354 18.90 4.66 -13.99
C LEU A 354 19.50 5.03 -15.36
N LYS A 355 20.26 6.13 -15.47
CA LYS A 355 20.81 6.62 -16.75
C LYS A 355 21.60 5.58 -17.56
N ASN A 356 22.25 4.63 -16.89
CA ASN A 356 23.10 3.60 -17.50
C ASN A 356 22.49 2.19 -17.46
N SER A 357 21.18 2.06 -17.18
CA SER A 357 20.48 0.78 -17.04
C SER A 357 19.07 0.88 -17.62
N TYR A 358 18.46 -0.25 -17.94
CA TYR A 358 17.12 -0.32 -18.54
C TYR A 358 17.03 0.50 -19.84
N GLN A 359 18.09 0.46 -20.65
CA GLN A 359 18.18 1.23 -21.89
C GLN A 359 17.21 0.66 -22.94
N ALA A 360 16.51 1.57 -23.64
CA ALA A 360 15.61 1.26 -24.73
C ALA A 360 15.46 2.48 -25.64
N ALA A 361 15.02 2.27 -26.89
CA ALA A 361 14.74 3.36 -27.83
C ALA A 361 13.69 4.34 -27.27
N GLU A 362 12.62 3.80 -26.70
CA GLU A 362 11.66 4.55 -25.88
C GLU A 362 11.81 4.17 -24.41
N PRO A 363 11.91 5.15 -23.49
CA PRO A 363 11.92 4.86 -22.07
C PRO A 363 10.64 4.16 -21.65
N TYR A 364 10.80 3.09 -20.88
CA TYR A 364 9.70 2.27 -20.41
C TYR A 364 9.70 2.08 -18.89
N ILE A 365 10.71 2.57 -18.18
CA ILE A 365 10.82 2.46 -16.73
C ILE A 365 11.10 3.83 -16.11
N TYR A 366 10.35 4.16 -15.07
CA TYR A 366 10.43 5.41 -14.31
C TYR A 366 10.37 5.06 -12.83
N ALA A 367 11.52 4.94 -12.16
CA ALA A 367 11.55 4.31 -10.85
C ALA A 367 12.68 4.83 -9.95
N LYS A 368 12.38 4.92 -8.65
CA LYS A 368 13.37 5.22 -7.63
C LYS A 368 14.14 3.97 -7.26
N THR A 369 15.45 4.09 -7.21
CA THR A 369 16.36 3.03 -6.73
C THR A 369 16.60 3.16 -5.22
N GLY A 370 16.64 2.04 -4.52
CA GLY A 370 17.18 1.93 -3.16
C GLY A 370 18.36 0.96 -3.16
N THR A 371 19.53 1.39 -2.71
CA THR A 371 20.73 0.55 -2.70
C THR A 371 21.51 0.75 -1.42
N LEU A 372 21.72 -0.34 -0.70
CA LEU A 372 22.64 -0.46 0.43
C LEU A 372 23.39 -1.78 0.29
N SER A 373 24.35 -2.04 1.17
CA SER A 373 25.01 -3.35 1.24
C SER A 373 23.97 -4.47 1.36
N ASN A 374 24.02 -5.45 0.44
CA ASN A 374 23.11 -6.59 0.37
C ASN A 374 21.61 -6.24 0.12
N HIS A 375 21.31 -5.01 -0.31
CA HIS A 375 19.95 -4.55 -0.58
C HIS A 375 19.87 -3.81 -1.92
N GLN A 376 18.88 -4.19 -2.73
CA GLN A 376 18.59 -3.55 -4.01
C GLN A 376 17.08 -3.53 -4.23
N SER A 377 16.54 -2.33 -4.26
CA SER A 377 15.13 -2.07 -4.50
C SER A 377 14.92 -1.16 -5.69
N LEU A 378 13.80 -1.36 -6.39
CA LEU A 378 13.35 -0.54 -7.49
C LEU A 378 11.83 -0.39 -7.40
N ILE A 379 11.34 0.83 -7.26
CA ILE A 379 9.91 1.12 -7.07
C ILE A 379 9.50 2.24 -8.01
N GLY A 380 8.42 2.06 -8.77
CA GLY A 380 7.92 3.08 -9.67
C GLY A 380 7.00 2.53 -10.74
N LEU A 381 7.15 3.03 -11.97
CA LEU A 381 6.29 2.72 -13.09
C LEU A 381 7.03 1.97 -14.20
N VAL A 382 6.36 0.99 -14.78
CA VAL A 382 6.79 0.29 -16.00
C VAL A 382 5.71 0.39 -17.06
N LYS A 383 6.11 0.78 -18.27
CA LYS A 383 5.26 0.90 -19.46
C LYS A 383 5.49 -0.31 -20.36
N THR A 384 4.44 -1.04 -20.72
CA THR A 384 4.54 -2.18 -21.63
C THR A 384 4.63 -1.73 -23.09
N LYS A 385 5.01 -2.64 -23.98
CA LYS A 385 4.95 -2.43 -25.44
C LYS A 385 3.56 -2.09 -25.96
N THR A 386 2.50 -2.55 -25.28
CA THR A 386 1.10 -2.19 -25.59
C THR A 386 0.71 -0.80 -25.10
N GLY A 387 1.60 -0.09 -24.41
CA GLY A 387 1.37 1.25 -23.87
C GLY A 387 0.74 1.27 -22.48
N LYS A 388 0.42 0.11 -21.89
CA LYS A 388 -0.17 0.02 -20.54
C LYS A 388 0.89 0.34 -19.47
N LEU A 389 0.48 1.07 -18.45
CA LEU A 389 1.35 1.52 -17.37
C LEU A 389 1.02 0.73 -16.09
N TYR A 390 2.03 0.21 -15.41
CA TYR A 390 1.90 -0.52 -14.16
C TYR A 390 2.79 0.10 -13.09
N ALA A 391 2.27 0.24 -11.87
CA ALA A 391 3.09 0.48 -10.69
C ALA A 391 3.71 -0.83 -10.22
N PHE A 392 4.96 -0.79 -9.76
CA PHE A 392 5.68 -1.95 -9.27
C PHE A 392 6.60 -1.59 -8.09
N ALA A 393 6.82 -2.58 -7.22
CA ALA A 393 7.80 -2.53 -6.16
C ALA A 393 8.59 -3.83 -6.19
N PHE A 394 9.87 -3.75 -6.56
CA PHE A 394 10.76 -4.90 -6.67
C PHE A 394 11.90 -4.74 -5.67
N MET A 395 11.81 -5.45 -4.54
CA MET A 395 12.70 -5.28 -3.39
C MET A 395 13.44 -6.59 -3.11
N ASN A 396 14.76 -6.56 -3.23
CA ASN A 396 15.64 -7.70 -2.92
C ASN A 396 16.52 -7.33 -1.74
N SER A 397 16.48 -8.13 -0.69
CA SER A 397 17.17 -7.89 0.58
C SER A 397 17.98 -9.10 1.01
N ASN A 398 19.03 -8.88 1.80
CA ASN A 398 19.89 -9.93 2.37
C ASN A 398 20.53 -10.89 1.35
N TYR A 399 20.80 -10.44 0.11
CA TYR A 399 21.47 -11.29 -0.86
C TYR A 399 22.99 -11.35 -0.61
N PRO A 400 23.66 -12.50 -0.83
CA PRO A 400 25.10 -12.65 -0.61
C PRO A 400 25.96 -12.19 -1.81
N TYR A 401 25.33 -11.82 -2.93
CA TYR A 401 26.01 -11.45 -4.18
C TYR A 401 26.33 -9.95 -4.27
N SER A 402 27.08 -9.55 -5.30
CA SER A 402 27.26 -8.13 -5.59
C SER A 402 25.98 -7.50 -6.12
N THR A 403 25.73 -6.24 -5.77
CA THR A 403 24.56 -5.48 -6.22
C THR A 403 24.43 -5.41 -7.75
N SER A 404 25.56 -5.44 -8.47
CA SER A 404 25.56 -5.41 -9.94
C SER A 404 24.95 -6.68 -10.56
N VAL A 405 25.14 -7.85 -9.93
CA VAL A 405 24.52 -9.11 -10.37
C VAL A 405 23.01 -9.03 -10.19
N VAL A 406 22.56 -8.66 -9.00
CA VAL A 406 21.12 -8.54 -8.69
C VAL A 406 20.44 -7.53 -9.61
N ARG A 407 21.06 -6.37 -9.85
CA ARG A 407 20.54 -5.36 -10.80
C ARG A 407 20.36 -5.91 -12.20
N LYS A 408 21.31 -6.70 -12.72
CA LYS A 408 21.21 -7.32 -14.04
C LYS A 408 20.06 -8.32 -14.13
N GLU A 409 19.84 -9.12 -13.08
CA GLU A 409 18.70 -10.05 -13.06
C GLU A 409 17.36 -9.33 -12.95
N MET A 410 17.27 -8.28 -12.11
CA MET A 410 16.09 -7.43 -12.04
C MET A 410 15.75 -6.80 -13.40
N GLU A 411 16.77 -6.37 -14.14
CA GLU A 411 16.60 -5.80 -15.48
C GLU A 411 15.98 -6.79 -16.47
N LYS A 412 16.42 -8.05 -16.46
CA LYS A 412 15.80 -9.10 -17.28
C LYS A 412 14.31 -9.24 -16.98
N VAL A 413 13.93 -9.29 -15.70
CA VAL A 413 12.52 -9.40 -15.30
C VAL A 413 11.71 -8.21 -15.80
N MET A 414 12.22 -6.98 -15.63
CA MET A 414 11.51 -5.78 -16.11
C MET A 414 11.38 -5.74 -17.63
N VAL A 415 12.36 -6.28 -18.38
CA VAL A 415 12.24 -6.46 -19.83
C VAL A 415 11.13 -7.45 -20.16
N MET A 416 11.01 -8.56 -19.43
CA MET A 416 9.92 -9.52 -19.63
C MET A 416 8.54 -8.91 -19.31
N VAL A 417 8.44 -8.10 -18.25
CA VAL A 417 7.22 -7.34 -17.92
C VAL A 417 6.85 -6.37 -19.03
N ARG A 418 7.83 -5.60 -19.54
CA ARG A 418 7.64 -4.67 -20.67
C ARG A 418 7.11 -5.40 -21.91
N ASP A 419 7.67 -6.58 -22.19
CA ASP A 419 7.38 -7.36 -23.38
C ASP A 419 6.11 -8.21 -23.27
N GLY A 420 5.48 -8.25 -22.09
CA GLY A 420 4.29 -9.07 -21.83
C GLY A 420 4.57 -10.58 -21.87
N ALA A 421 5.85 -10.97 -21.77
CA ALA A 421 6.30 -12.37 -21.80
C ALA A 421 6.11 -13.07 -20.44
N ILE A 422 5.88 -12.29 -19.38
CA ILE A 422 5.31 -12.82 -18.14
C ILE A 422 3.79 -12.73 -18.33
N PRO A 423 3.04 -13.86 -18.34
CA PRO A 423 1.61 -13.77 -18.12
C PRO A 423 1.46 -13.05 -16.79
N PHE A 424 0.90 -11.84 -16.81
CA PHE A 424 0.48 -11.18 -15.58
C PHE A 424 -0.56 -12.10 -14.96
N VAL A 425 -0.13 -13.07 -14.16
CA VAL A 425 -0.95 -13.63 -13.10
C VAL A 425 -1.25 -12.41 -12.26
N SER A 426 -2.46 -11.88 -12.39
CA SER A 426 -2.82 -10.62 -11.77
C SER A 426 -2.69 -10.78 -10.26
N PHE A 427 -1.57 -10.31 -9.70
CA PHE A 427 -1.55 -9.90 -8.31
C PHE A 427 -2.14 -8.50 -8.28
N ASP A 428 -3.47 -8.45 -8.40
CA ASP A 428 -4.25 -7.23 -8.23
C ASP A 428 -4.24 -6.87 -6.74
N THR A 429 -3.43 -5.88 -6.36
CA THR A 429 -3.31 -5.42 -4.98
C THR A 429 -4.44 -4.50 -4.55
N ARG A 430 -5.39 -4.14 -5.43
CA ARG A 430 -6.62 -3.43 -5.02
C ARG A 430 -7.67 -4.38 -4.45
N ALA A 431 -7.49 -5.68 -4.61
CA ALA A 431 -8.37 -6.72 -4.06
C ALA A 431 -7.90 -7.27 -2.70
N LEU A 432 -7.04 -6.56 -1.95
CA LEU A 432 -6.50 -7.09 -0.68
C LEU A 432 -6.91 -6.33 0.58
N ASN A 433 -7.59 -5.17 0.44
CA ASN A 433 -8.42 -4.60 1.51
C ASN A 433 -9.91 -4.63 1.18
N GLU A 434 -10.29 -5.09 -0.02
CA GLU A 434 -11.65 -5.53 -0.32
C GLU A 434 -11.60 -7.03 -0.57
N PHE A 435 -12.05 -7.80 0.42
CA PHE A 435 -12.22 -9.25 0.38
C PHE A 435 -10.95 -10.03 0.06
N THR A 436 -10.40 -10.80 1.01
CA THR A 436 -9.67 -12.03 0.65
C THR A 436 -10.57 -12.77 -0.36
N PRO A 437 -10.16 -12.90 -1.64
CA PRO A 437 -11.02 -13.51 -2.64
C PRO A 437 -11.39 -14.88 -2.13
N THR A 438 -12.69 -15.19 -2.13
CA THR A 438 -13.19 -16.44 -1.56
C THR A 438 -12.49 -17.59 -2.29
N LEU A 439 -11.63 -18.31 -1.57
CA LEU A 439 -10.92 -19.46 -2.10
C LEU A 439 -11.86 -20.65 -2.04
N LEU A 440 -12.17 -21.23 -3.19
CA LEU A 440 -13.09 -22.36 -3.25
C LEU A 440 -12.29 -23.66 -3.15
N PRO A 441 -12.62 -24.57 -2.20
CA PRO A 441 -12.05 -25.90 -2.20
C PRO A 441 -12.47 -26.68 -3.44
N LYS A 442 -11.67 -27.67 -3.84
CA LYS A 442 -12.04 -28.55 -4.95
C LYS A 442 -13.23 -29.42 -4.57
N ALA A 443 -14.15 -29.62 -5.52
CA ALA A 443 -15.25 -30.55 -5.36
C ALA A 443 -14.74 -31.98 -5.17
N ILE A 444 -15.50 -32.79 -4.42
CA ILE A 444 -15.21 -34.20 -4.15
C ILE A 444 -16.27 -35.11 -4.78
N LYS A 445 -15.89 -36.35 -5.06
CA LYS A 445 -16.79 -37.37 -5.61
C LYS A 445 -16.63 -38.71 -4.88
N LYS A 446 -17.63 -39.58 -5.05
CA LYS A 446 -17.53 -40.97 -4.57
C LYS A 446 -16.28 -41.64 -5.16
N GLY A 447 -15.56 -42.38 -4.33
CA GLY A 447 -14.28 -43.04 -4.61
C GLY A 447 -13.03 -42.21 -4.24
N ASP A 448 -13.19 -40.90 -4.00
CA ASP A 448 -12.08 -40.05 -3.56
C ASP A 448 -11.56 -40.46 -2.18
N LEU A 449 -10.29 -40.15 -1.92
CA LEU A 449 -9.65 -40.38 -0.62
C LEU A 449 -9.91 -39.18 0.29
N VAL A 450 -10.42 -39.42 1.49
CA VAL A 450 -10.60 -38.38 2.52
C VAL A 450 -9.69 -38.67 3.71
N GLY A 451 -9.11 -37.62 4.28
CA GLY A 451 -8.27 -37.68 5.46
C GLY A 451 -9.11 -37.54 6.73
N LEU A 452 -8.88 -38.39 7.73
CA LEU A 452 -9.50 -38.30 9.05
C LEU A 452 -8.45 -37.87 10.07
N VAL A 453 -8.67 -36.73 10.74
CA VAL A 453 -7.71 -36.11 11.68
C VAL A 453 -8.37 -35.75 13.02
N SER A 454 -7.58 -35.64 14.08
CA SER A 454 -8.04 -35.17 15.40
C SER A 454 -7.27 -33.93 15.85
N PRO A 455 -7.65 -32.73 15.39
CA PRO A 455 -6.86 -31.52 15.66
C PRO A 455 -7.11 -30.93 17.06
N SER A 456 -8.00 -31.53 17.86
CA SER A 456 -8.39 -31.04 19.19
C SER A 456 -8.34 -32.14 20.25
N ALA A 457 -9.50 -32.58 20.77
CA ALA A 457 -9.54 -33.51 21.89
C ALA A 457 -9.31 -34.97 21.48
N ALA A 458 -8.65 -35.73 22.34
CA ALA A 458 -8.47 -37.17 22.17
C ALA A 458 -9.80 -37.90 22.26
N THR A 459 -10.00 -38.86 21.37
CA THR A 459 -11.14 -39.79 21.40
C THR A 459 -10.87 -40.89 22.43
N GLY A 460 -11.84 -41.12 23.33
CA GLY A 460 -11.68 -42.05 24.46
C GLY A 460 -11.99 -43.51 24.12
N ASP A 461 -12.92 -43.71 23.18
CA ASP A 461 -13.40 -45.02 22.77
C ASP A 461 -12.87 -45.37 21.38
N ARG A 462 -12.19 -46.52 21.26
CA ARG A 462 -11.64 -47.01 20.00
C ARG A 462 -12.71 -47.22 18.93
N MET A 463 -13.93 -47.59 19.34
CA MET A 463 -15.04 -47.81 18.42
C MET A 463 -15.43 -46.54 17.66
N GLN A 464 -15.19 -45.34 18.22
CA GLN A 464 -15.50 -44.10 17.54
C GLN A 464 -14.63 -43.86 16.31
N PHE A 465 -13.37 -44.33 16.30
CA PHE A 465 -12.53 -44.29 15.10
C PHE A 465 -13.08 -45.21 14.01
N THR A 466 -13.50 -46.43 14.41
CA THR A 466 -14.14 -47.39 13.50
C THR A 466 -15.43 -46.83 12.90
N PHE A 467 -16.33 -46.28 13.73
CA PHE A 467 -17.57 -45.69 13.24
C PHE A 467 -17.33 -44.50 12.31
N ALA A 468 -16.38 -43.63 12.63
CA ALA A 468 -16.03 -42.51 11.76
C ALA A 468 -15.53 -42.98 10.40
N LYS A 469 -14.66 -43.99 10.38
CA LYS A 469 -14.15 -44.60 9.15
C LYS A 469 -15.27 -45.26 8.35
N GLU A 470 -16.05 -46.16 8.97
CA GLU A 470 -17.12 -46.91 8.31
C GLU A 470 -18.23 -45.99 7.78
N ALA A 471 -18.55 -44.90 8.48
CA ALA A 471 -19.52 -43.92 8.00
C ALA A 471 -19.04 -43.22 6.72
N LEU A 472 -17.77 -42.81 6.67
CA LEU A 472 -17.19 -42.19 5.47
C LEU A 472 -17.06 -43.19 4.30
N GLU A 473 -16.73 -44.45 4.59
CA GLU A 473 -16.72 -45.53 3.59
C GLU A 473 -18.14 -45.81 3.05
N ALA A 474 -19.16 -45.80 3.92
CA ALA A 474 -20.56 -45.95 3.54
C ALA A 474 -21.08 -44.77 2.70
N LEU A 475 -20.55 -43.55 2.91
CA LEU A 475 -20.79 -42.39 2.03
C LEU A 475 -20.13 -42.54 0.65
N GLY A 476 -19.27 -43.54 0.48
CA GLY A 476 -18.61 -43.89 -0.77
C GLY A 476 -17.19 -43.38 -0.89
N PHE A 477 -16.50 -43.03 0.20
CA PHE A 477 -15.11 -42.57 0.18
C PHE A 477 -14.11 -43.69 0.51
N ARG A 478 -12.85 -43.48 0.14
CA ARG A 478 -11.72 -44.17 0.77
C ARG A 478 -11.22 -43.32 1.93
N VAL A 479 -10.75 -43.93 3.02
CA VAL A 479 -10.34 -43.19 4.22
C VAL A 479 -8.85 -43.37 4.49
N LYS A 480 -8.13 -42.25 4.65
CA LYS A 480 -6.76 -42.19 5.17
C LYS A 480 -6.79 -41.67 6.60
N LEU A 481 -6.20 -42.40 7.54
CA LEU A 481 -6.10 -41.97 8.93
C LEU A 481 -4.87 -41.08 9.11
N GLY A 482 -4.98 -40.04 9.94
CA GLY A 482 -3.82 -39.30 10.46
C GLY A 482 -2.89 -40.24 11.22
N GLU A 483 -1.59 -39.98 11.15
CA GLU A 483 -0.58 -40.83 11.79
C GLU A 483 -0.74 -40.80 13.32
N ASN A 484 -1.13 -39.64 13.85
CA ASN A 484 -1.28 -39.38 15.27
C ASN A 484 -2.74 -39.40 15.73
N LEU A 485 -3.66 -39.85 14.89
CA LEU A 485 -5.12 -39.81 15.12
C LEU A 485 -5.53 -40.44 16.47
N GLU A 486 -4.85 -41.51 16.88
CA GLU A 486 -5.13 -42.27 18.11
C GLU A 486 -4.29 -41.83 19.31
N ASN A 487 -3.37 -40.86 19.14
CA ASN A 487 -2.49 -40.41 20.22
C ASN A 487 -3.27 -39.63 21.28
N ARG A 488 -2.67 -39.53 22.47
CA ARG A 488 -3.27 -38.85 23.62
C ARG A 488 -2.23 -38.15 24.47
N TYR A 489 -2.49 -36.88 24.75
CA TYR A 489 -1.80 -36.07 25.74
C TYR A 489 -2.85 -35.35 26.61
N GLY A 490 -3.20 -35.94 27.75
CA GLY A 490 -4.31 -35.46 28.59
C GLY A 490 -5.65 -35.52 27.84
N HIS A 491 -6.32 -34.37 27.71
CA HIS A 491 -7.54 -34.24 26.91
C HIS A 491 -7.28 -34.02 25.41
N LEU A 492 -6.03 -33.77 24.99
CA LEU A 492 -5.64 -33.50 23.60
C LEU A 492 -5.28 -34.78 22.85
N ALA A 493 -5.57 -34.82 21.54
CA ALA A 493 -5.27 -35.95 20.64
C ALA A 493 -3.79 -35.99 20.20
N GLY A 494 -2.89 -36.06 21.18
CA GLY A 494 -1.45 -35.88 20.99
C GLY A 494 -0.98 -34.47 21.33
N THR A 495 0.32 -34.25 21.15
CA THR A 495 0.98 -32.95 21.31
C THR A 495 0.49 -31.94 20.27
N ASP A 496 0.83 -30.66 20.47
CA ASP A 496 0.46 -29.59 19.54
C ASP A 496 1.06 -29.83 18.14
N GLN A 497 2.33 -30.28 18.09
CA GLN A 497 3.02 -30.61 16.84
C GLN A 497 2.39 -31.81 16.12
N GLU A 498 2.13 -32.93 16.81
CA GLU A 498 1.52 -34.12 16.20
C GLU A 498 0.15 -33.81 15.57
N ARG A 499 -0.67 -32.99 16.23
CA ARG A 499 -1.99 -32.57 15.72
C ARG A 499 -1.88 -31.63 14.52
N ALA A 500 -0.89 -30.74 14.53
CA ALA A 500 -0.59 -29.86 13.39
C ALA A 500 -0.05 -30.66 12.20
N ASP A 501 0.83 -31.62 12.44
CA ASP A 501 1.44 -32.48 11.42
C ASP A 501 0.40 -33.35 10.70
N ASP A 502 -0.54 -33.94 11.44
CA ASP A 502 -1.67 -34.67 10.86
C ASP A 502 -2.50 -33.78 9.92
N LEU A 503 -2.82 -32.55 10.36
CA LEU A 503 -3.61 -31.61 9.56
C LEU A 503 -2.84 -31.14 8.31
N ASN A 504 -1.61 -30.67 8.49
CA ASN A 504 -0.73 -30.21 7.41
C ASN A 504 -0.43 -31.34 6.42
N GLY A 505 -0.23 -32.56 6.91
CA GLY A 505 -0.03 -33.77 6.11
C GLY A 505 -1.22 -34.06 5.19
N MET A 506 -2.45 -33.90 5.68
CA MET A 506 -3.65 -34.11 4.85
C MET A 506 -3.84 -33.02 3.78
N PHE A 507 -3.42 -31.78 4.04
CA PHE A 507 -3.46 -30.72 3.03
C PHE A 507 -2.34 -30.87 1.99
N THR A 508 -1.12 -31.25 2.40
CA THR A 508 0.01 -31.46 1.48
C THR A 508 -0.16 -32.69 0.60
N ASP A 509 -0.81 -33.76 1.08
CA ASP A 509 -1.03 -34.99 0.31
C ASP A 509 -2.03 -34.78 -0.85
N SER A 510 -1.54 -34.76 -2.09
CA SER A 510 -2.37 -34.55 -3.27
C SER A 510 -3.43 -35.64 -3.54
N GLU A 511 -3.31 -36.84 -2.95
CA GLU A 511 -4.32 -37.89 -3.08
C GLU A 511 -5.55 -37.63 -2.22
N VAL A 512 -5.36 -37.04 -1.04
CA VAL A 512 -6.44 -36.64 -0.14
C VAL A 512 -7.23 -35.48 -0.78
N LYS A 513 -8.56 -35.61 -0.82
CA LYS A 513 -9.47 -34.64 -1.46
C LYS A 513 -10.33 -33.85 -0.48
N ALA A 514 -10.53 -34.35 0.73
CA ALA A 514 -11.17 -33.62 1.83
C ALA A 514 -10.57 -34.04 3.17
N VAL A 515 -10.69 -33.17 4.17
CA VAL A 515 -10.25 -33.40 5.55
C VAL A 515 -11.48 -33.41 6.46
N ILE A 516 -11.66 -34.48 7.20
CA ILE A 516 -12.76 -34.65 8.15
C ILE A 516 -12.17 -34.65 9.56
N CYS A 517 -12.62 -33.73 10.40
CA CYS A 517 -12.23 -33.71 11.80
C CYS A 517 -13.07 -34.74 12.56
N ILE A 518 -12.42 -35.66 13.27
CA ILE A 518 -13.12 -36.72 13.98
C ILE A 518 -13.99 -36.18 15.12
N ARG A 519 -13.53 -35.13 15.80
CA ARG A 519 -14.26 -34.42 16.86
C ARG A 519 -13.69 -33.02 17.14
N GLY A 520 -14.48 -32.17 17.79
CA GLY A 520 -14.03 -30.95 18.46
C GLY A 520 -13.42 -31.23 19.84
N GLY A 521 -13.47 -30.26 20.76
CA GLY A 521 -12.83 -30.36 22.07
C GLY A 521 -12.42 -29.02 22.67
N SER A 522 -11.18 -28.93 23.15
CA SER A 522 -10.57 -27.67 23.62
C SER A 522 -9.07 -27.73 23.38
N GLY A 523 -8.66 -27.49 22.13
CA GLY A 523 -7.27 -27.64 21.73
C GLY A 523 -6.93 -27.19 20.32
N ALA A 524 -7.91 -27.00 19.44
CA ALA A 524 -7.67 -26.58 18.05
C ALA A 524 -7.01 -25.20 17.96
N SER A 525 -7.32 -24.28 18.88
CA SER A 525 -6.69 -22.95 18.93
C SER A 525 -5.19 -22.99 19.23
N ARG A 526 -4.69 -24.06 19.87
CA ARG A 526 -3.27 -24.21 20.25
C ARG A 526 -2.33 -24.46 19.08
N ILE A 527 -2.87 -24.84 17.92
CA ILE A 527 -2.08 -25.23 16.76
C ILE A 527 -2.15 -24.21 15.62
N LEU A 528 -2.86 -23.08 15.79
CA LEU A 528 -3.14 -22.14 14.70
C LEU A 528 -1.88 -21.49 14.12
N ASP A 529 -0.83 -21.30 14.91
CA ASP A 529 0.46 -20.78 14.46
C ASP A 529 1.36 -21.85 13.81
N MET A 530 0.99 -23.13 13.93
CA MET A 530 1.70 -24.28 13.36
C MET A 530 1.10 -24.77 12.03
N ILE A 531 -0.04 -24.22 11.61
CA ILE A 531 -0.72 -24.59 10.37
C ILE A 531 -0.04 -23.96 9.17
N ASP A 532 0.24 -24.76 8.14
CA ASP A 532 0.77 -24.29 6.86
C ASP A 532 -0.35 -23.74 5.97
N TYR A 533 -0.77 -22.50 6.25
CA TYR A 533 -1.79 -21.80 5.45
C TYR A 533 -1.40 -21.60 3.98
N ALA A 534 -0.11 -21.57 3.67
CA ALA A 534 0.36 -21.46 2.29
C ALA A 534 0.08 -22.77 1.53
N SER A 535 0.36 -23.92 2.13
CA SER A 535 0.00 -25.22 1.58
C SER A 535 -1.51 -25.38 1.40
N ILE A 536 -2.32 -24.95 2.38
CA ILE A 536 -3.79 -24.93 2.26
C ILE A 536 -4.23 -24.08 1.06
N SER A 537 -3.63 -22.90 0.88
CA SER A 537 -3.95 -22.01 -0.24
C SER A 537 -3.60 -22.62 -1.60
N LEU A 538 -2.49 -23.38 -1.68
CA LEU A 538 -2.03 -24.05 -2.90
C LEU A 538 -2.82 -25.34 -3.20
N ASN A 539 -3.36 -26.00 -2.18
CA ASN A 539 -4.11 -27.24 -2.31
C ASN A 539 -5.43 -27.17 -1.55
N PRO A 540 -6.38 -26.31 -1.97
CA PRO A 540 -7.59 -26.06 -1.24
C PRO A 540 -8.52 -27.28 -1.30
N LYS A 541 -8.86 -27.81 -0.12
CA LYS A 541 -9.70 -28.99 0.07
C LYS A 541 -10.77 -28.70 1.11
N PRO A 542 -11.96 -29.32 1.02
CA PRO A 542 -12.98 -29.14 2.02
C PRO A 542 -12.49 -29.64 3.38
N ILE A 543 -12.68 -28.84 4.43
CA ILE A 543 -12.53 -29.26 5.81
C ILE A 543 -13.90 -29.25 6.48
N LEU A 544 -14.26 -30.36 7.14
CA LEU A 544 -15.55 -30.55 7.81
C LEU A 544 -15.36 -30.84 9.31
N GLY A 545 -16.07 -30.08 10.13
CA GLY A 545 -16.22 -30.33 11.57
C GLY A 545 -17.06 -29.24 12.24
N TYR A 546 -17.21 -29.26 13.56
CA TYR A 546 -17.91 -28.20 14.31
C TYR A 546 -17.40 -28.09 15.74
N SER A 547 -18.02 -27.24 16.57
CA SER A 547 -17.59 -26.95 17.95
C SER A 547 -16.19 -26.29 17.95
N ASP A 548 -15.21 -26.82 18.67
CA ASP A 548 -13.81 -26.33 18.70
C ASP A 548 -13.13 -26.23 17.33
N ILE A 549 -13.60 -26.98 16.33
CA ILE A 549 -13.12 -26.87 14.94
C ILE A 549 -13.43 -25.49 14.33
N THR A 550 -14.34 -24.72 14.93
CA THR A 550 -14.55 -23.30 14.64
C THR A 550 -13.24 -22.51 14.67
N ALA A 551 -12.27 -22.87 15.53
CA ALA A 551 -10.94 -22.25 15.55
C ALA A 551 -10.21 -22.40 14.21
N LEU A 552 -10.23 -23.62 13.65
CA LEU A 552 -9.64 -23.91 12.35
C LEU A 552 -10.41 -23.23 11.22
N HIS A 553 -11.75 -23.28 11.25
CA HIS A 553 -12.56 -22.63 10.21
C HIS A 553 -12.31 -21.13 10.15
N CYS A 554 -12.29 -20.46 11.31
CA CYS A 554 -11.98 -19.04 11.41
C CYS A 554 -10.56 -18.74 10.93
N ALA A 555 -9.57 -19.50 11.41
CA ALA A 555 -8.17 -19.28 11.04
C ALA A 555 -7.92 -19.51 9.56
N ILE A 556 -8.37 -20.65 9.01
CA ILE A 556 -8.21 -20.99 7.60
C ILE A 556 -8.91 -19.95 6.73
N TYR A 557 -10.17 -19.60 7.02
CA TYR A 557 -10.88 -18.56 6.26
C TYR A 557 -10.17 -17.20 6.33
N SER A 558 -9.74 -16.76 7.52
CA SER A 558 -9.09 -15.45 7.69
C SER A 558 -7.74 -15.37 6.99
N LYS A 559 -6.96 -16.47 7.00
CA LYS A 559 -5.61 -16.53 6.45
C LYS A 559 -5.57 -16.83 4.95
N THR A 560 -6.60 -17.48 4.40
CA THR A 560 -6.58 -17.99 3.01
C THR A 560 -7.80 -17.58 2.18
N GLY A 561 -8.88 -17.14 2.81
CA GLY A 561 -10.18 -16.93 2.17
C GLY A 561 -10.96 -18.22 1.90
N MET A 562 -10.44 -19.40 2.30
CA MET A 562 -11.02 -20.69 1.92
C MET A 562 -12.35 -20.96 2.63
N ILE A 563 -13.37 -21.36 1.87
CA ILE A 563 -14.63 -21.85 2.43
C ILE A 563 -14.39 -23.13 3.23
N CYS A 564 -14.88 -23.15 4.47
CA CYS A 564 -14.85 -24.29 5.38
C CYS A 564 -16.28 -24.76 5.69
N PHE A 565 -16.45 -25.99 6.18
CA PHE A 565 -17.79 -26.56 6.38
C PHE A 565 -18.03 -26.84 7.87
N HIS A 566 -18.87 -26.03 8.50
CA HIS A 566 -19.35 -26.25 9.87
C HIS A 566 -20.48 -27.28 9.84
N GLY A 567 -20.23 -28.50 10.33
CA GLY A 567 -21.18 -29.62 10.27
C GLY A 567 -20.69 -30.87 11.00
N PRO A 568 -21.32 -32.04 10.80
CA PRO A 568 -21.08 -33.23 11.62
C PRO A 568 -19.60 -33.66 11.58
N ASN A 569 -19.03 -33.85 12.76
CA ASN A 569 -17.70 -34.43 12.92
C ASN A 569 -17.71 -35.92 12.49
N GLY A 570 -16.52 -36.49 12.26
CA GLY A 570 -16.36 -37.89 11.88
C GLY A 570 -17.05 -38.88 12.83
N SER A 571 -16.91 -38.69 14.15
CA SER A 571 -17.59 -39.52 15.16
C SER A 571 -19.04 -39.08 15.46
N GLY A 572 -19.55 -38.07 14.76
CA GLY A 572 -20.90 -37.55 14.92
C GLY A 572 -21.98 -38.43 14.29
N SER A 573 -23.24 -38.01 14.43
CA SER A 573 -24.37 -38.71 13.80
C SER A 573 -24.42 -38.44 12.29
N TRP A 574 -24.23 -39.50 11.50
CA TRP A 574 -24.45 -39.50 10.05
C TRP A 574 -25.84 -40.05 9.70
N ASN A 575 -26.89 -39.38 10.16
CA ASN A 575 -28.26 -39.76 9.86
C ASN A 575 -28.72 -39.30 8.46
N SER A 576 -29.91 -39.73 8.04
CA SER A 576 -30.45 -39.45 6.70
C SER A 576 -30.56 -37.97 6.36
N PHE A 577 -30.76 -37.08 7.34
CA PHE A 577 -30.78 -35.64 7.13
C PHE A 577 -29.39 -35.12 6.75
N ASN A 578 -28.38 -35.47 7.53
CA ASN A 578 -26.98 -35.08 7.30
C ASN A 578 -26.43 -35.66 6.00
N VAL A 579 -26.69 -36.94 5.73
CA VAL A 579 -26.27 -37.61 4.50
C VAL A 579 -26.91 -36.94 3.28
N LYS A 580 -28.22 -36.70 3.29
CA LYS A 580 -28.92 -36.04 2.17
C LYS A 580 -28.34 -34.65 1.89
N GLN A 581 -28.11 -33.86 2.94
CA GLN A 581 -27.53 -32.53 2.77
C GLN A 581 -26.09 -32.61 2.28
N PHE A 582 -25.29 -33.55 2.78
CA PHE A 582 -23.93 -33.78 2.32
C PHE A 582 -23.91 -34.12 0.82
N GLU A 583 -24.76 -35.04 0.35
CA GLU A 583 -24.85 -35.37 -1.08
C GLU A 583 -25.29 -34.17 -1.92
N GLN A 584 -26.23 -33.36 -1.42
CA GLN A 584 -26.70 -32.15 -2.10
C GLN A 584 -25.62 -31.06 -2.23
N VAL A 585 -24.81 -30.88 -1.19
CA VAL A 585 -23.74 -29.87 -1.16
C VAL A 585 -22.51 -30.37 -1.90
N PHE A 586 -21.95 -31.53 -1.53
CA PHE A 586 -20.64 -31.98 -1.98
C PHE A 586 -20.67 -32.72 -3.32
N PHE A 587 -21.73 -33.50 -3.62
CA PHE A 587 -21.79 -34.27 -4.86
C PHE A 587 -22.62 -33.57 -5.93
N ALA A 588 -23.84 -33.16 -5.59
CA ALA A 588 -24.74 -32.50 -6.54
C ALA A 588 -24.47 -31.00 -6.69
N GLN A 589 -23.69 -30.39 -5.76
CA GLN A 589 -23.31 -28.98 -5.78
C GLN A 589 -24.49 -28.03 -5.98
N THR A 590 -25.61 -28.37 -5.34
CA THR A 590 -26.85 -27.61 -5.44
C THR A 590 -26.75 -26.30 -4.68
N LYS A 591 -27.39 -25.25 -5.20
CA LYS A 591 -27.62 -23.98 -4.48
C LYS A 591 -28.70 -24.19 -3.42
N LEU A 592 -28.33 -24.88 -2.36
CA LEU A 592 -29.26 -25.35 -1.34
C LEU A 592 -29.87 -24.18 -0.55
N THR A 593 -31.17 -24.31 -0.24
CA THR A 593 -31.85 -23.52 0.80
C THR A 593 -31.85 -24.32 2.09
N PHE A 594 -31.22 -23.76 3.12
CA PHE A 594 -31.18 -24.30 4.47
C PHE A 594 -32.45 -23.87 5.20
N LYS A 595 -33.28 -24.84 5.55
CA LYS A 595 -34.54 -24.67 6.30
C LYS A 595 -34.67 -25.80 7.30
N ASN A 596 -35.15 -25.48 8.50
CA ASN A 596 -35.32 -26.47 9.55
C ASN A 596 -36.29 -27.58 9.10
N GLU A 597 -35.92 -28.84 9.37
CA GLU A 597 -36.85 -29.97 9.25
C GLU A 597 -37.79 -29.94 10.46
N GLN A 598 -39.00 -29.41 10.24
CA GLN A 598 -40.04 -29.30 11.26
C GLN A 598 -40.93 -30.52 11.25
N THR A 599 -41.11 -31.13 12.43
CA THR A 599 -42.05 -32.22 12.64
C THR A 599 -43.14 -31.75 13.61
N LYS A 600 -44.40 -31.86 13.19
CA LYS A 600 -45.55 -31.53 14.04
C LYS A 600 -45.79 -32.60 15.11
N GLY A 601 -45.52 -33.87 14.79
CA GLY A 601 -45.94 -35.00 15.63
C GLY A 601 -47.46 -34.97 15.85
N ASP A 602 -47.88 -35.39 17.04
CA ASP A 602 -49.30 -35.38 17.46
C ASP A 602 -49.74 -34.05 18.09
N ASP A 603 -48.84 -33.08 18.22
CA ASP A 603 -49.15 -31.76 18.77
C ASP A 603 -49.98 -30.91 17.79
N LEU A 604 -50.78 -29.97 18.30
CA LEU A 604 -51.55 -29.04 17.45
C LEU A 604 -50.68 -28.09 16.63
N VAL A 605 -49.48 -27.78 17.11
CA VAL A 605 -48.50 -26.88 16.49
C VAL A 605 -47.12 -27.53 16.45
N VAL A 606 -46.28 -27.11 15.51
CA VAL A 606 -44.87 -27.50 15.50
C VAL A 606 -44.19 -26.94 16.76
N LYS A 607 -43.53 -27.82 17.51
CA LYS A 607 -42.68 -27.46 18.65
C LYS A 607 -41.21 -27.78 18.40
N THR A 608 -40.93 -28.90 17.71
CA THR A 608 -39.57 -29.36 17.42
C THR A 608 -38.98 -28.62 16.22
N ASN A 609 -37.73 -28.16 16.34
CA ASN A 609 -36.99 -27.42 15.31
C ASN A 609 -37.74 -26.17 14.79
N ARG A 610 -38.58 -25.57 15.62
CA ARG A 610 -39.27 -24.32 15.30
C ARG A 610 -38.29 -23.15 15.44
N ILE A 611 -38.33 -22.23 14.49
CA ILE A 611 -37.58 -20.97 14.56
C ILE A 611 -38.37 -19.92 15.32
N GLN A 612 -37.66 -18.94 15.88
CA GLN A 612 -38.24 -17.72 16.43
C GLN A 612 -37.63 -16.52 15.72
N THR A 613 -38.47 -15.75 15.03
CA THR A 613 -38.06 -14.53 14.36
C THR A 613 -37.91 -13.42 15.41
N LEU A 614 -36.70 -12.85 15.52
CA LEU A 614 -36.46 -11.65 16.33
C LEU A 614 -36.84 -10.39 15.53
N ARG A 615 -36.39 -10.34 14.27
CA ARG A 615 -36.74 -9.29 13.33
C ARG A 615 -36.86 -9.85 11.92
N ALA A 616 -38.04 -9.69 11.33
CA ALA A 616 -38.33 -10.14 9.97
C ALA A 616 -37.53 -9.34 8.92
N GLY A 617 -37.40 -9.91 7.73
CA GLY A 617 -36.71 -9.30 6.60
C GLY A 617 -35.66 -10.21 5.96
N THR A 618 -35.03 -9.71 4.91
CA THR A 618 -34.00 -10.42 4.16
C THR A 618 -32.67 -9.67 4.17
N ALA A 619 -31.58 -10.43 4.17
CA ALA A 619 -30.23 -9.89 4.13
C ALA A 619 -29.36 -10.75 3.21
N THR A 620 -28.37 -10.13 2.58
CA THR A 620 -27.39 -10.84 1.74
C THR A 620 -25.99 -10.50 2.22
N GLY A 621 -25.15 -11.53 2.38
CA GLY A 621 -23.80 -11.39 2.89
C GLY A 621 -23.06 -12.73 2.87
N LYS A 622 -21.78 -12.72 3.27
CA LYS A 622 -21.06 -13.97 3.54
C LYS A 622 -21.53 -14.55 4.87
N ILE A 623 -21.81 -15.84 4.95
CA ILE A 623 -22.17 -16.50 6.22
C ILE A 623 -20.90 -16.82 7.01
N LEU A 624 -20.72 -16.21 8.18
CA LEU A 624 -19.51 -16.32 9.00
C LEU A 624 -19.88 -16.57 10.47
N GLY A 625 -19.07 -17.35 11.18
CA GLY A 625 -19.25 -17.63 12.60
C GLY A 625 -19.00 -19.11 12.95
N GLY A 626 -19.77 -19.66 13.87
CA GLY A 626 -19.56 -21.02 14.41
C GLY A 626 -19.90 -21.10 15.89
N ASN A 627 -19.11 -21.86 16.65
CA ASN A 627 -19.27 -21.94 18.10
C ASN A 627 -18.92 -20.60 18.76
N LEU A 628 -19.82 -20.04 19.57
CA LEU A 628 -19.70 -18.70 20.16
C LEU A 628 -18.52 -18.60 21.13
N THR A 629 -18.35 -19.59 22.01
CA THR A 629 -17.22 -19.69 22.93
C THR A 629 -15.88 -19.68 22.20
N VAL A 630 -15.75 -20.50 21.17
CA VAL A 630 -14.50 -20.60 20.40
C VAL A 630 -14.26 -19.35 19.56
N LEU A 631 -15.30 -18.80 18.92
CA LEU A 631 -15.21 -17.58 18.12
C LEU A 631 -14.71 -16.40 18.96
N THR A 632 -15.31 -16.19 20.15
CA THR A 632 -14.91 -15.08 21.02
C THR A 632 -13.52 -15.26 21.61
N ALA A 633 -13.05 -16.49 21.82
CA ALA A 633 -11.68 -16.79 22.26
C ALA A 633 -10.61 -16.37 21.22
N LEU A 634 -10.97 -16.24 19.94
CA LEU A 634 -10.07 -15.75 18.88
C LEU A 634 -10.06 -14.23 18.76
N SER A 635 -10.97 -13.52 19.44
CA SER A 635 -11.12 -12.08 19.31
C SER A 635 -9.80 -11.34 19.61
N GLY A 636 -9.38 -10.48 18.69
CA GLY A 636 -8.12 -9.73 18.79
C GLY A 636 -6.89 -10.46 18.22
N THR A 637 -7.04 -11.69 17.74
CA THR A 637 -5.99 -12.41 17.00
C THR A 637 -6.15 -12.22 15.49
N GLU A 638 -5.10 -12.55 14.72
CA GLU A 638 -5.13 -12.56 13.26
C GLU A 638 -5.98 -13.71 12.65
N TYR A 639 -6.48 -14.62 13.49
CA TYR A 639 -7.33 -15.75 13.09
C TYR A 639 -8.83 -15.43 13.18
N TYR A 640 -9.19 -14.23 13.64
CA TYR A 640 -10.57 -13.77 13.75
C TYR A 640 -11.08 -13.23 12.40
N PRO A 641 -12.24 -13.72 11.88
CA PRO A 641 -12.75 -13.27 10.59
C PRO A 641 -13.13 -11.79 10.57
N ASP A 642 -13.02 -11.15 9.40
CA ASP A 642 -13.66 -9.86 9.19
C ASP A 642 -15.15 -10.05 8.85
N PHE A 643 -16.00 -9.42 9.66
CA PHE A 643 -17.46 -9.55 9.59
C PHE A 643 -18.15 -8.44 8.78
N GLN A 644 -17.38 -7.61 8.07
CA GLN A 644 -17.96 -6.54 7.25
C GLN A 644 -19.01 -7.09 6.28
N ASP A 645 -20.23 -6.55 6.37
CA ASP A 645 -21.37 -6.90 5.52
C ASP A 645 -21.74 -8.39 5.52
N SER A 646 -21.43 -9.10 6.61
CA SER A 646 -21.66 -10.54 6.74
C SER A 646 -23.01 -10.88 7.39
N ILE A 647 -23.41 -12.15 7.27
CA ILE A 647 -24.45 -12.76 8.08
C ILE A 647 -23.74 -13.57 9.17
N LEU A 648 -23.87 -13.12 10.42
CA LEU A 648 -23.30 -13.82 11.57
C LEU A 648 -24.18 -15.01 11.94
N PHE A 649 -23.60 -16.20 12.02
CA PHE A 649 -24.25 -17.36 12.62
C PHE A 649 -23.47 -17.83 13.84
N ILE A 650 -24.16 -18.09 14.94
CA ILE A 650 -23.52 -18.58 16.18
C ILE A 650 -24.35 -19.67 16.84
N GLU A 651 -23.67 -20.64 17.45
CA GLU A 651 -24.23 -21.73 18.26
C GLU A 651 -23.38 -21.96 19.50
N ASP A 652 -23.90 -22.66 20.51
CA ASP A 652 -23.07 -23.12 21.63
C ASP A 652 -23.67 -24.36 22.32
N ILE A 653 -23.03 -24.84 23.39
CA ILE A 653 -23.54 -25.95 24.20
C ILE A 653 -23.10 -25.82 25.66
N GLY A 654 -24.02 -26.07 26.60
CA GLY A 654 -23.71 -26.20 28.03
C GLY A 654 -23.24 -24.91 28.71
N GLU A 655 -23.48 -23.75 28.10
CA GLU A 655 -23.10 -22.46 28.64
C GLU A 655 -24.26 -21.81 29.41
N ASP A 656 -23.96 -21.32 30.61
CA ASP A 656 -24.91 -20.51 31.38
C ASP A 656 -25.21 -19.19 30.62
N PRO A 657 -26.45 -18.66 30.66
CA PRO A 657 -26.82 -17.44 29.95
C PRO A 657 -25.92 -16.23 30.22
N TYR A 658 -25.39 -16.06 31.45
CA TYR A 658 -24.46 -14.96 31.76
C TYR A 658 -23.13 -15.05 30.99
N ARG A 659 -22.72 -16.26 30.58
CA ARG A 659 -21.52 -16.46 29.75
C ARG A 659 -21.83 -16.10 28.30
N ILE A 660 -23.01 -16.48 27.81
CA ILE A 660 -23.52 -16.04 26.50
C ILE A 660 -23.57 -14.51 26.45
N ASP A 661 -24.15 -13.86 27.47
CA ASP A 661 -24.17 -12.41 27.63
C ASP A 661 -22.77 -11.79 27.52
N ARG A 662 -21.81 -12.30 28.31
CA ARG A 662 -20.41 -11.85 28.24
C ARG A 662 -19.81 -12.02 26.84
N MET A 663 -20.12 -13.11 26.14
CA MET A 663 -19.62 -13.36 24.79
C MET A 663 -20.26 -12.43 23.75
N MET A 664 -21.57 -12.18 23.84
CA MET A 664 -22.26 -11.19 23.01
C MET A 664 -21.74 -9.77 23.29
N SER A 665 -21.43 -9.45 24.55
CA SER A 665 -20.73 -8.22 24.92
C SER A 665 -19.37 -8.09 24.26
N THR A 666 -18.57 -9.17 24.21
CA THR A 666 -17.29 -9.19 23.48
C THR A 666 -17.48 -8.92 22.00
N LEU A 667 -18.48 -9.54 21.34
CA LEU A 667 -18.80 -9.28 19.93
C LEU A 667 -19.25 -7.83 19.69
N ARG A 668 -19.93 -7.21 20.66
CA ARG A 668 -20.27 -5.78 20.61
C ARG A 668 -19.03 -4.91 20.70
N LEU A 669 -18.19 -5.17 21.70
CA LEU A 669 -17.02 -4.35 22.03
C LEU A 669 -15.91 -4.46 20.98
N ASN A 670 -15.75 -5.63 20.36
CA ASN A 670 -14.78 -5.81 19.27
C ASN A 670 -15.29 -5.29 17.91
N GLY A 671 -16.52 -4.77 17.84
CA GLY A 671 -17.11 -4.19 16.64
C GLY A 671 -17.77 -5.20 15.69
N THR A 672 -17.80 -6.50 15.99
CA THR A 672 -18.42 -7.53 15.14
C THR A 672 -19.90 -7.24 14.92
N LEU A 673 -20.66 -6.95 15.98
CA LEU A 673 -22.10 -6.69 15.87
C LEU A 673 -22.43 -5.44 15.06
N ALA A 674 -21.52 -4.47 14.99
CA ALA A 674 -21.73 -3.25 14.21
C ALA A 674 -21.51 -3.46 12.69
N LYS A 675 -20.88 -4.56 12.30
CA LYS A 675 -20.48 -4.87 10.91
C LYS A 675 -21.46 -5.78 10.17
N ILE A 676 -22.30 -6.51 10.90
CA ILE A 676 -23.16 -7.56 10.35
C ILE A 676 -24.45 -6.99 9.73
N LYS A 677 -24.94 -7.64 8.68
CA LYS A 677 -26.20 -7.31 7.98
C LYS A 677 -27.35 -8.23 8.34
N GLY A 678 -27.07 -9.36 8.96
CA GLY A 678 -28.06 -10.34 9.38
C GLY A 678 -27.51 -11.27 10.46
N PHE A 679 -28.40 -11.86 11.24
CA PHE A 679 -28.05 -12.68 12.40
C PHE A 679 -28.84 -13.98 12.45
N ILE A 680 -28.15 -15.09 12.71
CA ILE A 680 -28.73 -16.42 12.86
C ILE A 680 -28.21 -17.03 14.16
N PHE A 681 -29.07 -17.19 15.16
CA PHE A 681 -28.73 -18.02 16.31
C PHE A 681 -29.14 -19.46 16.03
N GLY A 682 -28.17 -20.37 16.12
CA GLY A 682 -28.39 -21.81 16.16
C GLY A 682 -29.11 -22.23 17.43
N GLN A 683 -28.95 -23.49 17.82
CA GLN A 683 -29.43 -23.97 19.11
C GLN A 683 -28.28 -23.99 20.12
N CYS A 684 -28.61 -23.61 21.35
CA CYS A 684 -27.71 -23.71 22.50
C CYS A 684 -28.20 -24.86 23.38
N SER A 685 -27.73 -26.08 23.10
CA SER A 685 -28.12 -27.27 23.85
C SER A 685 -27.66 -27.15 25.30
N ASP A 686 -28.50 -27.51 26.28
CA ASP A 686 -28.20 -27.43 27.71
C ASP A 686 -27.80 -26.03 28.24
N CYS A 687 -28.17 -24.95 27.54
CA CYS A 687 -27.89 -23.58 27.95
C CYS A 687 -29.04 -22.98 28.79
N THR A 688 -29.30 -23.60 29.94
CA THR A 688 -30.35 -23.15 30.88
C THR A 688 -29.76 -22.24 31.95
N PRO A 689 -30.52 -21.27 32.51
CA PRO A 689 -30.08 -20.52 33.67
C PRO A 689 -29.59 -21.44 34.79
N GLY A 690 -28.35 -21.24 35.25
CA GLY A 690 -27.83 -21.94 36.42
C GLY A 690 -28.70 -21.70 37.67
N GLY A 691 -28.59 -22.60 38.66
CA GLY A 691 -29.38 -22.52 39.90
C GLY A 691 -29.05 -21.27 40.72
N GLY A 692 -29.82 -20.19 40.53
CA GLY A 692 -29.71 -18.93 41.26
C GLY A 692 -30.83 -17.95 40.86
N TYR A 693 -31.20 -17.03 41.75
CA TYR A 693 -32.21 -16.01 41.46
C TYR A 693 -31.63 -14.94 40.51
N GLY A 694 -32.26 -14.74 39.33
CA GLY A 694 -32.11 -13.51 38.54
C GLY A 694 -31.16 -13.53 37.33
N SER A 695 -30.79 -14.68 36.76
CA SER A 695 -30.08 -14.72 35.47
C SER A 695 -31.01 -14.33 34.32
N LEU A 696 -30.50 -13.58 33.33
CA LEU A 696 -31.16 -13.41 32.03
C LEU A 696 -31.38 -14.79 31.38
N SER A 697 -32.43 -14.92 30.57
CA SER A 697 -32.56 -16.02 29.62
C SER A 697 -31.72 -15.76 28.37
N VAL A 698 -31.42 -16.81 27.59
CA VAL A 698 -30.76 -16.64 26.29
C VAL A 698 -31.58 -15.73 25.37
N ASP A 699 -32.92 -15.82 25.41
CA ASP A 699 -33.80 -14.95 24.63
C ASP A 699 -33.63 -13.48 25.01
N GLN A 700 -33.56 -13.16 26.32
CA GLN A 700 -33.32 -11.79 26.77
C GLN A 700 -31.95 -11.28 26.32
N VAL A 701 -30.91 -12.13 26.36
CA VAL A 701 -29.58 -11.77 25.84
C VAL A 701 -29.64 -11.49 24.34
N MET A 702 -30.35 -12.31 23.56
CA MET A 702 -30.51 -12.05 22.13
C MET A 702 -31.28 -10.75 21.87
N ASP A 703 -32.33 -10.48 22.65
CA ASP A 703 -33.11 -9.25 22.55
C ASP A 703 -32.23 -8.02 22.82
N ASP A 704 -31.43 -8.03 23.89
CA ASP A 704 -30.58 -6.91 24.30
C ASP A 704 -29.48 -6.56 23.28
N TYR A 705 -28.90 -7.57 22.62
CA TYR A 705 -27.77 -7.36 21.70
C TYR A 705 -28.16 -7.27 20.23
N ILE A 706 -29.25 -7.91 19.79
CA ILE A 706 -29.58 -8.06 18.38
C ILE A 706 -30.71 -7.13 17.94
N LEU A 707 -31.78 -6.98 18.73
CA LEU A 707 -32.90 -6.11 18.34
C LEU A 707 -32.47 -4.65 18.08
N PRO A 708 -31.57 -4.04 18.88
CA PRO A 708 -31.12 -2.66 18.64
C PRO A 708 -30.36 -2.45 17.34
N LEU A 709 -29.74 -3.50 16.77
CA LEU A 709 -29.01 -3.43 15.51
C LEU A 709 -29.94 -3.17 14.31
N GLY A 710 -31.20 -3.57 14.46
CA GLY A 710 -32.23 -3.36 13.46
C GLY A 710 -32.04 -4.10 12.13
N ILE A 711 -31.38 -5.25 12.18
CA ILE A 711 -31.12 -6.14 11.05
C ILE A 711 -32.04 -7.37 11.07
N PRO A 712 -32.26 -8.06 9.94
CA PRO A 712 -32.96 -9.35 9.92
C PRO A 712 -32.30 -10.38 10.82
N ALA A 713 -33.08 -11.01 11.71
CA ALA A 713 -32.57 -11.91 12.73
C ALA A 713 -33.58 -12.98 13.14
N TYR A 714 -33.10 -14.21 13.31
CA TYR A 714 -33.90 -15.31 13.87
C TYR A 714 -33.05 -16.29 14.70
N THR A 715 -33.71 -17.02 15.59
CA THR A 715 -33.11 -18.05 16.44
C THR A 715 -33.70 -19.42 16.17
N GLY A 716 -33.03 -20.48 16.65
CA GLY A 716 -33.50 -21.85 16.57
C GLY A 716 -33.14 -22.56 15.26
N ALA A 717 -32.20 -22.03 14.47
CA ALA A 717 -31.68 -22.74 13.30
C ALA A 717 -31.11 -24.11 13.73
N MET A 718 -31.23 -25.13 12.88
CA MET A 718 -30.61 -26.46 13.11
C MET A 718 -29.08 -26.40 12.91
N ILE A 719 -28.40 -25.52 13.64
CA ILE A 719 -26.96 -25.33 13.67
C ILE A 719 -26.52 -25.53 15.13
N GLY A 720 -25.48 -26.32 15.33
CA GLY A 720 -24.89 -26.59 16.64
C GLY A 720 -24.98 -28.05 17.06
N HIS A 721 -24.96 -28.29 18.37
CA HIS A 721 -24.85 -29.61 18.97
C HIS A 721 -26.18 -30.39 18.97
N LEU A 722 -26.63 -30.74 17.76
CA LEU A 722 -27.87 -31.45 17.48
C LEU A 722 -27.58 -32.72 16.66
N PRO A 723 -28.39 -33.78 16.82
CA PRO A 723 -28.28 -34.97 15.97
C PRO A 723 -28.46 -34.64 14.49
N LYS A 724 -29.48 -33.82 14.16
CA LYS A 724 -29.71 -33.28 12.81
C LYS A 724 -29.24 -31.84 12.78
N GLN A 725 -28.13 -31.58 12.11
CA GLN A 725 -27.53 -30.25 12.00
C GLN A 725 -27.18 -29.90 10.56
N PHE A 726 -27.23 -28.62 10.21
CA PHE A 726 -26.81 -28.12 8.92
C PHE A 726 -25.28 -28.22 8.73
N ILE A 727 -24.87 -28.45 7.49
CA ILE A 727 -23.50 -28.34 7.00
C ILE A 727 -23.35 -26.95 6.38
N VAL A 728 -22.99 -25.98 7.21
CA VAL A 728 -22.91 -24.57 6.83
C VAL A 728 -21.58 -24.30 6.13
N PRO A 729 -21.57 -23.85 4.86
CA PRO A 729 -20.34 -23.47 4.16
C PRO A 729 -19.90 -22.06 4.62
N MET A 730 -19.13 -22.00 5.70
CA MET A 730 -18.59 -20.76 6.26
C MET A 730 -17.74 -20.03 5.22
N GLY A 731 -18.07 -18.77 4.96
CA GLY A 731 -17.45 -17.92 3.94
C GLY A 731 -18.25 -17.81 2.63
N ALA A 732 -19.25 -18.67 2.42
CA ALA A 732 -20.11 -18.63 1.24
C ALA A 732 -21.04 -17.42 1.24
N LYS A 733 -21.33 -16.88 0.06
CA LYS A 733 -22.34 -15.84 -0.11
C LYS A 733 -23.74 -16.44 -0.06
N VAL A 734 -24.56 -15.94 0.86
CA VAL A 734 -25.93 -16.39 1.07
C VAL A 734 -26.91 -15.22 1.10
N GLN A 735 -28.17 -15.53 0.82
CA GLN A 735 -29.30 -14.67 1.16
C GLN A 735 -30.09 -15.33 2.28
N MET A 736 -30.31 -14.63 3.39
CA MET A 736 -31.17 -15.07 4.49
C MET A 736 -32.57 -14.45 4.40
N ASP A 737 -33.56 -15.18 4.90
CA ASP A 737 -34.91 -14.70 5.22
C ASP A 737 -35.24 -15.07 6.67
N ALA A 738 -35.26 -14.06 7.55
CA ALA A 738 -35.53 -14.25 8.97
C ALA A 738 -36.99 -14.58 9.29
N SER A 739 -37.91 -14.26 8.37
CA SER A 739 -39.34 -14.54 8.52
C SER A 739 -39.62 -16.02 8.29
N GLU A 740 -38.89 -16.62 7.34
CA GLU A 740 -38.99 -18.05 7.01
C GLU A 740 -37.99 -18.92 7.78
N GLY A 741 -37.01 -18.30 8.44
CA GLY A 741 -35.92 -18.99 9.15
C GLY A 741 -35.01 -19.75 8.19
N THR A 742 -34.66 -19.12 7.06
CA THR A 742 -33.87 -19.76 6.00
C THR A 742 -32.64 -18.95 5.59
N PHE A 743 -31.68 -19.64 4.97
CA PHE A 743 -30.66 -19.01 4.13
C PHE A 743 -30.36 -19.87 2.90
N THR A 744 -30.09 -19.24 1.76
CA THR A 744 -29.89 -19.89 0.47
C THR A 744 -28.54 -19.53 -0.12
N LEU A 745 -27.81 -20.53 -0.63
CA LEU A 745 -26.56 -20.32 -1.36
C LEU A 745 -26.81 -19.59 -2.67
N LEU A 746 -26.05 -18.52 -2.93
CA LEU A 746 -26.20 -17.74 -4.16
C LEU A 746 -25.24 -18.20 -5.26
N GLU A 747 -24.13 -18.84 -4.88
CA GLU A 747 -23.04 -19.27 -5.75
C GLU A 747 -22.54 -20.67 -5.36
N SER A 748 -21.70 -21.25 -6.23
CA SER A 748 -21.03 -22.52 -5.92
C SER A 748 -20.05 -22.31 -4.77
N VAL A 749 -19.94 -23.31 -3.90
CA VAL A 749 -18.97 -23.34 -2.79
C VAL A 749 -17.75 -24.21 -3.10
N PHE A 750 -17.64 -24.71 -4.33
CA PHE A 750 -16.49 -25.47 -4.84
C PHE A 750 -15.96 -24.85 -6.13
N ALA A 751 -14.65 -25.03 -6.35
CA ALA A 751 -13.99 -24.66 -7.59
C ALA A 751 -14.56 -25.48 -8.76
N PRO A 752 -14.70 -24.87 -9.96
CA PRO A 752 -15.24 -25.53 -11.14
C PRO A 752 -14.40 -26.71 -11.65
#